data_AF-A0A523RC09-F1
#
_entry.id   AF-A0A523RC09-F1
#
_cell.length_a   1.000
_cell.length_b   1.000
_cell.length_c   1.000
_cell.angle_alpha   90.00
_cell.angle_beta   90.00
_cell.angle_gamma   90.00
#
_symmetry.space_group_name_H-M   'P 1'
#
loop_
_entity.id
_entity.type
_entity.pdbx_description
1 polymer ?
#
loop_
_entity_poly.entity_id
_entity_poly.type
_entity_poly.pdbx_seq_one_letter_code
_entity_poly.pdbx_strand_id
1 'polypeptide(L)'
;MRIKDKKFKIICIVLITLIINIASISSTFGYQENQYVEVIVFFEPNESVEVSGVEYIYQWESLNAFNGRMLYSTYEFLKKSPSVKFITTEIKVDGFMQLDESCPSGVMQIEADRVWGGERSYPGVGNTDVIPSNPSGQGIKVVIIDTGVDNNHNDLESNYGGGINYIDLGYPQVDYDGHGTGCAGIIAAVDNEIDVIGVAPHTTIYAAKGITSGGGFFLASLLNCICWSIDNNMDVISMSWGAYPNWNPAYIGIAIALDIAYANDIVLVASTGNYPATQEDHVLFPASLPSVIAVGASDSNGERVDIPGWWSSCYGPEVDFIAPGLYIRTTKLGGGATIYPHFSGTSAAAPHVAGICALLLSQDPTLTPSEIKTILQLTAEDVGDPGQDDETGFGLVNAYGALDAENPIVSITNPYSYDVSGIVSISASASDNYRLHKVQFKIDSGSWHIDYDATNGWSWNWNTNSYSDGLHTIYCRAYDARGNWVQTQKTVRVLNGGGGGGCPILSVYNGSEFIDEGLLDIHNPDGIDVVTVHELLTEPKFVKKSCFLRLTEHPLTISHIDKVELYGRLSNGSLVPLDLKTAFHSSLGNVLPELKFSDDNRVDVLGAIHNNGTSEFIDIEFKSPPNQIFSGFTFIIEGYNYIIK
;
A
#
# COMPACT_ATOMS: atom_id res chain seq x y z
N MET A 1 -9.54 19.95 -23.84
CA MET A 1 -10.78 20.66 -24.22
C MET A 1 -11.97 19.92 -23.62
N ARG A 2 -12.34 20.23 -22.38
CA ARG A 2 -13.51 19.64 -21.68
C ARG A 2 -14.53 20.76 -21.43
N ILE A 3 -15.77 20.49 -21.83
CA ILE A 3 -16.89 21.44 -21.88
C ILE A 3 -17.41 21.65 -20.45
N LYS A 4 -17.53 22.92 -20.04
CA LYS A 4 -18.09 23.37 -18.76
C LYS A 4 -19.62 23.23 -18.80
N ASP A 5 -20.18 22.35 -17.98
CA ASP A 5 -21.59 22.44 -17.59
C ASP A 5 -21.77 23.56 -16.56
N LYS A 6 -22.19 24.74 -17.05
CA LYS A 6 -22.69 25.82 -16.18
C LYS A 6 -24.07 25.44 -15.66
N LYS A 7 -24.14 24.86 -14.46
CA LYS A 7 -25.39 24.84 -13.68
C LYS A 7 -25.67 26.27 -13.17
N PHE A 8 -26.76 26.86 -13.65
CA PHE A 8 -27.35 28.09 -13.09
C PHE A 8 -27.75 27.81 -11.63
N LYS A 9 -27.05 28.41 -10.65
CA LYS A 9 -27.53 28.51 -9.27
C LYS A 9 -28.56 29.65 -9.19
N ILE A 10 -29.79 29.32 -8.78
CA ILE A 10 -30.80 30.31 -8.40
C ILE A 10 -30.37 30.85 -7.04
N ILE A 11 -29.92 32.11 -7.00
CA ILE A 11 -29.57 32.82 -5.76
C ILE A 11 -30.89 33.34 -5.16
N CYS A 12 -31.32 32.76 -4.04
CA CYS A 12 -32.38 33.33 -3.22
C CYS A 12 -31.77 34.47 -2.39
N ILE A 13 -32.03 35.72 -2.78
CA ILE A 13 -31.63 36.90 -2.01
C ILE A 13 -32.62 37.06 -0.85
N VAL A 14 -32.22 36.70 0.36
CA VAL A 14 -32.96 37.04 1.59
C VAL A 14 -32.33 38.29 2.19
N LEU A 15 -32.92 39.46 1.91
CA LEU A 15 -32.49 40.73 2.48
C LEU A 15 -32.99 40.82 3.94
N ILE A 16 -32.12 40.56 4.91
CA ILE A 16 -32.44 40.78 6.33
C ILE A 16 -32.43 42.29 6.60
N THR A 17 -33.60 42.91 6.48
CA THR A 17 -33.78 44.36 6.67
C THR A 17 -34.39 44.60 8.06
N LEU A 18 -33.64 45.21 8.98
CA LEU A 18 -34.14 45.55 10.31
C LEU A 18 -34.90 46.88 10.29
N ILE A 19 -36.21 46.86 10.57
CA ILE A 19 -36.98 48.06 10.92
C ILE A 19 -36.86 48.23 12.44
N ILE A 20 -36.10 49.23 12.88
CA ILE A 20 -35.98 49.61 14.29
C ILE A 20 -37.29 50.30 14.69
N ASN A 21 -38.19 49.59 15.36
CA ASN A 21 -39.28 50.21 16.11
C ASN A 21 -38.80 50.46 17.54
N ILE A 22 -38.54 51.73 17.86
CA ILE A 22 -38.29 52.18 19.23
C ILE A 22 -39.62 52.10 19.98
N ALA A 23 -39.85 51.01 20.70
CA ALA A 23 -40.88 50.90 21.72
C ALA A 23 -40.19 50.60 23.06
N SER A 24 -40.14 51.64 23.89
CA SER A 24 -39.64 51.63 25.25
C SER A 24 -40.32 50.58 26.13
N ILE A 25 -39.57 49.58 26.58
CA ILE A 25 -39.92 48.73 27.72
C ILE A 25 -38.75 48.77 28.70
N SER A 26 -39.02 49.37 29.85
CA SER A 26 -38.16 49.36 31.02
C SER A 26 -38.32 48.04 31.78
N SER A 27 -37.22 47.29 31.99
CA SER A 27 -36.82 46.81 33.33
C SER A 27 -35.57 45.92 33.28
N THR A 28 -34.54 46.38 34.01
CA THR A 28 -33.62 45.58 34.85
C THR A 28 -32.78 44.48 34.19
N PHE A 29 -31.79 44.88 33.39
CA PHE A 29 -30.37 44.46 33.47
C PHE A 29 -29.59 45.50 32.65
N GLY A 30 -28.99 46.47 33.33
CA GLY A 30 -28.21 47.53 32.69
C GLY A 30 -26.81 47.03 32.33
N TYR A 31 -26.30 47.50 31.18
CA TYR A 31 -25.04 47.20 30.47
C TYR A 31 -25.10 46.04 29.46
N GLN A 32 -25.37 46.33 28.17
CA GLN A 32 -24.66 45.74 27.00
C GLN A 32 -25.17 46.16 25.59
N GLU A 33 -26.31 46.84 25.43
CA GLU A 33 -26.91 47.04 24.08
C GLU A 33 -26.11 47.91 23.07
N ASN A 34 -25.19 48.76 23.53
CA ASN A 34 -24.39 49.65 22.65
C ASN A 34 -22.92 49.22 22.50
N GLN A 35 -22.54 48.02 22.93
CA GLN A 35 -21.18 47.52 22.72
C GLN A 35 -21.07 46.82 21.36
N TYR A 36 -20.01 47.16 20.63
CA TYR A 36 -19.61 46.42 19.44
C TYR A 36 -18.78 45.22 19.84
N VAL A 37 -19.06 44.08 19.23
CA VAL A 37 -18.30 42.83 19.35
C VAL A 37 -17.74 42.45 18.00
N GLU A 38 -16.54 41.89 18.00
CA GLU A 38 -15.93 41.28 16.82
C GLU A 38 -16.23 39.78 16.82
N VAL A 39 -16.77 39.30 15.70
CA VAL A 39 -17.32 37.96 15.60
C VAL A 39 -16.94 37.31 14.29
N ILE A 40 -16.95 35.99 14.31
CA ILE A 40 -16.91 35.15 13.13
C ILE A 40 -18.25 34.43 13.00
N VAL A 41 -18.86 34.49 11.81
CA VAL A 41 -20.16 33.89 11.51
C VAL A 41 -20.04 32.98 10.30
N PHE A 42 -20.43 31.73 10.45
CA PHE A 42 -20.58 30.74 9.37
C PHE A 42 -22.07 30.54 9.09
N PHE A 43 -22.43 30.53 7.81
CA PHE A 43 -23.81 30.34 7.37
C PHE A 43 -24.04 28.92 6.85
N GLU A 44 -25.30 28.48 6.91
CA GLU A 44 -25.72 27.25 6.24
C GLU A 44 -25.49 27.34 4.72
N PRO A 45 -25.28 26.20 4.02
CA PRO A 45 -25.05 26.22 2.58
C PRO A 45 -26.18 26.93 1.81
N ASN A 46 -25.80 27.86 0.92
CA ASN A 46 -26.68 28.69 0.08
C ASN A 46 -27.39 29.87 0.77
N GLU A 47 -27.11 30.14 2.04
CA GLU A 47 -27.51 31.38 2.72
C GLU A 47 -26.51 32.51 2.42
N SER A 48 -26.94 33.78 2.53
CA SER A 48 -26.11 34.94 2.18
C SER A 48 -25.27 35.47 3.33
N VAL A 49 -24.03 35.86 3.03
CA VAL A 49 -23.03 36.41 3.97
C VAL A 49 -23.31 37.88 4.33
N GLU A 50 -24.15 38.60 3.57
CA GLU A 50 -24.45 40.02 3.82
C GLU A 50 -25.54 40.23 4.89
N VAL A 51 -25.10 40.58 6.09
CA VAL A 51 -25.87 41.09 7.22
C VAL A 51 -25.75 42.62 7.32
N SER A 52 -26.89 43.32 7.45
CA SER A 52 -26.91 44.77 7.64
C SER A 52 -26.39 45.19 9.02
N GLY A 53 -25.66 46.31 9.08
CA GLY A 53 -25.11 46.84 10.34
C GLY A 53 -23.84 46.16 10.84
N VAL A 54 -23.17 45.40 9.96
CA VAL A 54 -21.87 44.77 10.22
C VAL A 54 -20.77 45.55 9.48
N GLU A 55 -19.71 45.89 10.21
CA GLU A 55 -18.44 46.33 9.63
C GLU A 55 -17.62 45.09 9.31
N TYR A 56 -17.60 44.69 8.04
CA TYR A 56 -16.86 43.52 7.59
C TYR A 56 -15.36 43.79 7.62
N ILE A 57 -14.63 42.90 8.29
CA ILE A 57 -13.17 42.89 8.30
C ILE A 57 -12.69 41.87 7.25
N TYR A 58 -13.25 40.66 7.27
CA TYR A 58 -12.99 39.61 6.27
C TYR A 58 -14.28 38.93 5.81
N GLN A 59 -14.32 38.49 4.56
CA GLN A 59 -15.40 37.67 4.01
C GLN A 59 -14.79 36.48 3.26
N TRP A 60 -15.23 35.27 3.59
CA TRP A 60 -14.72 34.01 3.06
C TRP A 60 -15.80 33.32 2.24
N GLU A 61 -15.70 33.43 0.91
CA GLU A 61 -16.65 32.81 -0.01
C GLU A 61 -16.59 31.27 0.09
N SER A 62 -15.38 30.71 0.18
CA SER A 62 -15.14 29.26 0.30
C SER A 62 -15.73 28.65 1.57
N LEU A 63 -15.89 29.42 2.64
CA LEU A 63 -16.50 28.98 3.91
C LEU A 63 -17.96 29.37 4.07
N ASN A 64 -18.51 30.19 3.17
CA ASN A 64 -19.76 30.91 3.39
C ASN A 64 -19.81 31.61 4.76
N ALA A 65 -18.76 32.39 5.06
CA ALA A 65 -18.54 32.96 6.39
C ALA A 65 -17.93 34.37 6.33
N PHE A 66 -17.98 35.11 7.44
CA PHE A 66 -17.27 36.39 7.58
C PHE A 66 -16.71 36.59 8.99
N ASN A 67 -15.69 37.45 9.09
CA ASN A 67 -15.27 38.11 10.32
C ASN A 67 -15.63 39.60 10.24
N GLY A 68 -16.24 40.13 11.30
CA GLY A 68 -16.73 41.49 11.28
C GLY A 68 -17.13 42.00 12.66
N ARG A 69 -17.21 43.31 12.75
CA ARG A 69 -17.60 44.02 13.96
C ARG A 69 -19.06 44.43 13.86
N MET A 70 -19.86 44.10 14.88
CA MET A 70 -21.29 44.40 14.91
C MET A 70 -21.76 44.74 16.31
N LEU A 71 -22.95 45.33 16.43
CA LEU A 71 -23.59 45.54 17.73
C LEU A 71 -23.89 44.20 18.42
N TYR A 72 -23.75 44.16 19.74
CA TYR A 72 -24.04 42.96 20.54
C TYR A 72 -25.48 42.44 20.33
N SER A 73 -26.44 43.33 20.09
CA SER A 73 -27.82 42.98 19.75
C SER A 73 -27.94 42.24 18.41
N THR A 74 -27.15 42.62 17.40
CA THR A 74 -27.06 41.92 16.11
C THR A 74 -26.46 40.52 16.30
N TYR A 75 -25.40 40.41 17.11
CA TYR A 75 -24.80 39.12 17.45
C TYR A 75 -25.80 38.17 18.13
N GLU A 76 -26.52 38.62 19.16
CA GLU A 76 -27.53 37.83 19.87
C GLU A 76 -28.73 37.43 18.99
N PHE A 77 -29.03 38.22 17.96
CA PHE A 77 -30.00 37.86 16.92
C PHE A 77 -29.46 36.75 16.02
N LEU A 78 -28.25 36.90 15.48
CA LEU A 78 -27.62 35.92 14.59
C LEU A 78 -27.44 34.55 15.25
N LYS A 79 -27.10 34.49 16.55
CA LYS A 79 -27.03 33.23 17.32
C LYS A 79 -28.30 32.38 17.31
N LYS A 80 -29.46 33.00 17.09
CA LYS A 80 -30.77 32.35 17.07
C LYS A 80 -31.27 32.11 15.65
N SER A 81 -30.53 32.56 14.65
CA SER A 81 -30.93 32.47 13.25
C SER A 81 -30.72 31.05 12.73
N PRO A 82 -31.72 30.43 12.08
CA PRO A 82 -31.56 29.13 11.43
C PRO A 82 -30.63 29.17 10.22
N SER A 83 -30.32 30.35 9.68
CA SER A 83 -29.36 30.53 8.58
C SER A 83 -27.90 30.49 9.06
N VAL A 84 -27.66 30.62 10.37
CA VAL A 84 -26.30 30.64 10.95
C VAL A 84 -25.95 29.23 11.41
N LYS A 85 -24.97 28.63 10.75
CA LYS A 85 -24.41 27.32 11.09
C LYS A 85 -23.59 27.39 12.38
N PHE A 86 -22.77 28.43 12.51
CA PHE A 86 -21.92 28.63 13.69
C PHE A 86 -21.58 30.11 13.86
N ILE A 87 -21.43 30.56 15.11
CA ILE A 87 -21.02 31.93 15.42
C ILE A 87 -20.20 31.97 16.72
N THR A 88 -19.09 32.72 16.69
CA THR A 88 -18.19 32.90 17.83
C THR A 88 -17.65 34.33 17.87
N THR A 89 -17.19 34.77 19.04
CA THR A 89 -16.35 35.97 19.14
C THR A 89 -14.93 35.67 18.68
N GLU A 90 -14.20 36.69 18.22
CA GLU A 90 -12.78 36.57 17.94
C GLU A 90 -12.01 36.23 19.22
N ILE A 91 -11.03 35.33 19.12
CA ILE A 91 -10.22 34.89 20.26
C ILE A 91 -8.75 34.89 19.84
N LYS A 92 -7.92 35.52 20.66
CA LYS A 92 -6.47 35.33 20.61
C LYS A 92 -6.13 34.10 21.42
N VAL A 93 -5.37 33.20 20.82
CA VAL A 93 -4.88 31.98 21.45
C VAL A 93 -3.39 32.11 21.63
N ASP A 94 -2.91 31.80 22.84
CA ASP A 94 -1.50 31.58 23.08
C ASP A 94 -1.18 30.21 22.47
N GLY A 95 -0.53 30.20 21.30
CA GLY A 95 -0.08 28.98 20.66
C GLY A 95 1.26 28.55 21.24
N PHE A 96 1.53 27.25 21.13
CA PHE A 96 2.76 26.65 21.63
C PHE A 96 3.71 26.42 20.45
N MET A 97 4.83 27.13 20.45
CA MET A 97 5.98 26.86 19.60
C MET A 97 7.17 26.66 20.53
N GLN A 98 7.81 25.49 20.45
CA GLN A 98 9.09 25.25 21.12
C GLN A 98 10.18 25.18 20.06
N LEU A 99 11.22 26.00 20.23
CA LEU A 99 12.46 25.94 19.49
C LEU A 99 13.54 25.55 20.48
N ASP A 100 14.20 24.40 20.32
CA ASP A 100 15.36 24.07 21.16
C ASP A 100 16.27 22.95 20.60
N GLU A 101 17.30 22.60 21.38
CA GLU A 101 18.70 22.46 20.96
C GLU A 101 19.30 21.01 20.84
N SER A 102 19.78 20.52 19.64
CA SER A 102 21.07 19.77 19.34
C SER A 102 21.23 18.42 18.53
N CYS A 103 21.79 18.35 17.29
CA CYS A 103 22.38 17.13 16.56
C CYS A 103 21.61 16.38 15.40
N PRO A 104 22.21 16.13 14.21
CA PRO A 104 21.55 16.18 12.90
C PRO A 104 21.33 14.81 12.27
N SER A 105 20.07 14.44 12.02
CA SER A 105 19.72 13.55 10.90
C SER A 105 18.21 13.60 10.66
N GLY A 106 17.74 14.47 9.76
CA GLY A 106 16.32 14.58 9.40
C GLY A 106 15.98 13.86 8.09
N VAL A 107 16.35 14.46 6.96
CA VAL A 107 16.05 13.96 5.61
C VAL A 107 16.59 12.55 5.33
N MET A 108 17.78 12.21 5.85
CA MET A 108 18.38 10.88 5.68
C MET A 108 17.64 9.79 6.46
N GLN A 109 17.09 10.11 7.64
CA GLN A 109 16.45 9.12 8.49
C GLN A 109 15.14 8.61 7.88
N ILE A 110 14.52 9.40 7.01
CA ILE A 110 13.32 9.01 6.24
C ILE A 110 13.65 8.61 4.80
N GLU A 111 14.94 8.43 4.48
CA GLU A 111 15.42 7.94 3.17
C GLU A 111 15.00 8.83 1.98
N ALA A 112 14.75 10.12 2.20
CA ALA A 112 14.28 11.02 1.14
C ALA A 112 15.34 11.31 0.07
N ASP A 113 16.64 11.28 0.43
CA ASP A 113 17.75 11.43 -0.51
C ASP A 113 17.81 10.28 -1.55
N ARG A 114 17.28 9.10 -1.21
CA ARG A 114 17.13 7.97 -2.15
C ARG A 114 16.01 8.16 -3.16
N VAL A 115 15.14 9.16 -2.95
CA VAL A 115 14.08 9.47 -3.90
C VAL A 115 14.61 10.34 -5.04
N TRP A 116 15.39 11.38 -4.73
CA TRP A 116 15.84 12.38 -5.71
C TRP A 116 17.37 12.41 -5.99
N GLY A 117 18.17 11.58 -5.30
CA GLY A 117 19.52 11.22 -5.72
C GLY A 117 20.61 12.28 -5.56
N GLY A 118 20.56 13.09 -4.50
CA GLY A 118 21.36 14.31 -4.29
C GLY A 118 22.87 14.28 -4.57
N GLU A 119 23.39 15.45 -4.96
CA GLU A 119 24.83 15.66 -5.19
C GLU A 119 25.64 15.80 -3.89
N ARG A 120 26.87 15.29 -3.96
CA ARG A 120 27.63 14.71 -2.85
C ARG A 120 28.56 15.74 -2.19
N SER A 121 28.12 16.38 -1.11
CA SER A 121 29.00 17.27 -0.32
C SER A 121 29.15 16.92 1.17
N TYR A 122 28.25 16.10 1.75
CA TYR A 122 28.35 15.65 3.15
C TYR A 122 28.64 14.14 3.25
N PRO A 123 29.59 13.69 4.09
CA PRO A 123 29.86 12.27 4.29
C PRO A 123 28.63 11.59 4.94
N GLY A 124 27.95 10.73 4.20
CA GLY A 124 26.79 9.95 4.67
C GLY A 124 25.54 10.03 3.77
N VAL A 125 25.46 11.03 2.88
CA VAL A 125 24.35 11.18 1.92
C VAL A 125 24.83 10.71 0.56
N GLY A 126 24.24 9.64 0.05
CA GLY A 126 24.63 9.06 -1.23
C GLY A 126 24.34 7.58 -1.24
N ASN A 127 23.13 7.24 -1.66
CA ASN A 127 22.78 5.88 -1.99
C ASN A 127 22.89 5.66 -3.50
N THR A 128 23.37 4.49 -3.91
CA THR A 128 23.38 4.06 -5.32
C THR A 128 22.00 3.60 -5.78
N ASP A 129 21.08 3.41 -4.84
CA ASP A 129 19.73 2.91 -5.07
C ASP A 129 18.72 4.06 -5.04
N VAL A 130 18.75 4.86 -6.10
CA VAL A 130 17.83 5.99 -6.32
C VAL A 130 16.63 5.52 -7.14
N ILE A 131 15.42 5.98 -6.77
CA ILE A 131 14.20 5.67 -7.51
C ILE A 131 14.34 6.16 -8.97
N PRO A 132 14.11 5.32 -9.99
CA PRO A 132 14.41 5.68 -11.39
C PRO A 132 13.72 6.93 -11.92
N SER A 133 12.52 7.27 -11.42
CA SER A 133 11.77 8.47 -11.83
C SER A 133 12.26 9.75 -11.15
N ASN A 134 13.06 9.65 -10.10
CA ASN A 134 13.69 10.75 -9.38
C ASN A 134 12.78 11.95 -9.03
N PRO A 135 11.55 11.72 -8.52
CA PRO A 135 10.63 12.82 -8.21
C PRO A 135 11.19 13.65 -7.06
N SER A 136 11.06 14.98 -7.14
CA SER A 136 11.63 15.86 -6.11
C SER A 136 10.72 17.06 -5.77
N GLY A 137 9.41 16.93 -6.03
CA GLY A 137 8.41 17.94 -5.68
C GLY A 137 8.01 18.91 -6.81
N GLN A 138 8.52 18.73 -8.03
CA GLN A 138 8.28 19.67 -9.13
C GLN A 138 6.79 19.90 -9.38
N GLY A 139 6.40 21.18 -9.43
CA GLY A 139 5.03 21.60 -9.75
C GLY A 139 4.04 21.51 -8.59
N ILE A 140 4.47 21.06 -7.41
CA ILE A 140 3.65 20.99 -6.21
C ILE A 140 3.81 22.25 -5.36
N LYS A 141 2.69 22.73 -4.82
CA LYS A 141 2.59 23.93 -3.98
C LYS A 141 2.32 23.53 -2.55
N VAL A 142 3.29 23.78 -1.68
CA VAL A 142 3.17 23.55 -0.24
C VAL A 142 3.04 24.88 0.47
N VAL A 143 1.95 25.09 1.18
CA VAL A 143 1.76 26.30 2.00
C VAL A 143 2.10 26.01 3.45
N ILE A 144 2.88 26.90 4.04
CA ILE A 144 3.39 26.81 5.40
C ILE A 144 2.62 27.86 6.22
N ILE A 145 1.64 27.41 7.01
CA ILE A 145 0.89 28.29 7.91
C ILE A 145 1.68 28.43 9.20
N ASP A 146 2.46 29.50 9.33
CA ASP A 146 3.48 29.65 10.38
C ASP A 146 3.82 31.13 10.63
N THR A 147 5.02 31.43 11.15
CA THR A 147 5.52 32.78 11.45
C THR A 147 5.97 33.57 10.22
N GLY A 148 5.92 32.98 9.03
CA GLY A 148 6.43 33.53 7.78
C GLY A 148 7.57 32.67 7.23
N VAL A 149 8.20 33.12 6.14
CA VAL A 149 9.43 32.50 5.60
C VAL A 149 10.42 33.61 5.24
N ASP A 150 11.70 33.41 5.56
CA ASP A 150 12.77 34.25 5.04
C ASP A 150 12.93 34.05 3.53
N ASN A 151 12.25 34.89 2.77
CA ASN A 151 12.17 34.79 1.32
C ASN A 151 13.46 35.23 0.59
N ASN A 152 14.43 35.79 1.29
CA ASN A 152 15.75 36.11 0.73
C ASN A 152 16.83 35.12 1.19
N HIS A 153 16.43 34.00 1.80
CA HIS A 153 17.36 32.95 2.16
C HIS A 153 17.89 32.28 0.89
N ASN A 154 19.21 32.27 0.70
CA ASN A 154 19.86 31.73 -0.51
C ASN A 154 19.47 30.27 -0.81
N ASP A 155 19.14 29.52 0.24
CA ASP A 155 18.75 28.10 0.14
C ASP A 155 17.23 27.86 0.02
N LEU A 156 16.42 28.93 -0.07
CA LEU A 156 14.95 28.85 -0.25
C LEU A 156 14.44 29.71 -1.41
N GLU A 157 15.17 30.77 -1.79
CA GLU A 157 14.68 31.82 -2.69
C GLU A 157 14.20 31.28 -4.05
N SER A 158 14.83 30.23 -4.59
CA SER A 158 14.44 29.65 -5.88
C SER A 158 13.16 28.82 -5.80
N ASN A 159 12.82 28.32 -4.61
CA ASN A 159 11.62 27.54 -4.35
C ASN A 159 10.49 28.39 -3.75
N TYR A 160 10.72 29.68 -3.49
CA TYR A 160 9.74 30.53 -2.84
C TYR A 160 8.71 31.12 -3.82
N GLY A 161 7.44 30.73 -3.68
CA GLY A 161 6.33 31.11 -4.56
C GLY A 161 5.57 32.38 -4.14
N GLY A 162 5.91 32.98 -3.00
CA GLY A 162 5.20 34.11 -2.42
C GLY A 162 4.40 33.74 -1.17
N GLY A 163 3.32 34.47 -0.90
CA GLY A 163 2.52 34.22 0.29
C GLY A 163 1.64 35.40 0.72
N ILE A 164 1.21 35.35 1.97
CA ILE A 164 0.24 36.25 2.59
C ILE A 164 0.62 36.51 4.05
N ASN A 165 0.24 37.68 4.56
CA ASN A 165 0.42 38.05 5.95
C ASN A 165 -0.91 38.50 6.55
N TYR A 166 -1.47 37.67 7.43
CA TYR A 166 -2.71 37.95 8.15
C TYR A 166 -2.49 38.27 9.63
N ILE A 167 -1.23 38.45 10.05
CA ILE A 167 -0.87 39.04 11.35
C ILE A 167 -0.76 40.56 11.21
N ASP A 168 0.01 41.03 10.23
CA ASP A 168 0.24 42.45 9.96
C ASP A 168 -0.20 42.78 8.53
N LEU A 169 -1.49 43.07 8.35
CA LEU A 169 -2.06 43.38 7.03
C LEU A 169 -1.28 44.52 6.34
N GLY A 170 -0.90 44.27 5.08
CA GLY A 170 -0.16 45.24 4.25
C GLY A 170 1.36 45.21 4.42
N TYR A 171 1.89 44.36 5.31
CA TYR A 171 3.32 44.10 5.43
C TYR A 171 3.73 42.80 4.73
N PRO A 172 5.00 42.68 4.29
CA PRO A 172 5.52 41.44 3.72
C PRO A 172 5.34 40.25 4.68
N GLN A 173 5.14 39.06 4.13
CA GLN A 173 5.07 37.78 4.84
C GLN A 173 6.46 37.25 5.28
N VAL A 174 7.33 38.19 5.66
CA VAL A 174 8.70 37.91 6.12
C VAL A 174 8.64 37.31 7.52
N ASP A 175 9.50 36.34 7.75
CA ASP A 175 9.68 35.74 9.07
C ASP A 175 10.52 36.66 9.97
N TYR A 176 10.04 36.88 11.19
CA TYR A 176 10.76 37.64 12.23
C TYR A 176 11.06 36.77 13.46
N ASP A 177 10.67 35.51 13.42
CA ASP A 177 10.84 34.54 14.51
C ASP A 177 11.91 33.50 14.14
N GLY A 178 11.80 32.94 12.94
CA GLY A 178 12.70 31.91 12.40
C GLY A 178 12.06 30.52 12.34
N HIS A 179 10.95 30.30 13.06
CA HIS A 179 10.28 29.00 13.10
C HIS A 179 9.78 28.54 11.73
N GLY A 180 9.00 29.39 11.03
CA GLY A 180 8.50 29.07 9.69
C GLY A 180 9.60 28.94 8.65
N THR A 181 10.70 29.69 8.78
CA THR A 181 11.91 29.49 7.94
C THR A 181 12.55 28.12 8.17
N GLY A 182 12.59 27.63 9.42
CA GLY A 182 13.08 26.29 9.73
C GLY A 182 12.19 25.19 9.15
N CYS A 183 10.87 25.33 9.26
CA CYS A 183 9.90 24.44 8.62
C CYS A 183 10.07 24.41 7.09
N ALA A 184 10.27 25.58 6.48
CA ALA A 184 10.47 25.72 5.03
C ALA A 184 11.70 24.96 4.52
N GLY A 185 12.83 25.04 5.23
CA GLY A 185 14.04 24.32 4.85
C GLY A 185 13.90 22.81 4.88
N ILE A 186 13.17 22.27 5.86
CA ILE A 186 12.89 20.83 5.94
C ILE A 186 12.09 20.38 4.72
N ILE A 187 11.10 21.17 4.29
CA ILE A 187 10.25 20.82 3.14
C ILE A 187 11.04 20.96 1.84
N ALA A 188 11.65 22.12 1.58
CA ALA A 188 12.09 22.51 0.24
C ALA A 188 13.36 23.38 0.23
N ALA A 189 14.30 23.19 1.16
CA ALA A 189 15.66 23.67 0.92
C ALA A 189 16.19 23.07 -0.40
N VAL A 190 16.88 23.91 -1.15
CA VAL A 190 17.20 23.65 -2.56
C VAL A 190 18.30 22.58 -2.66
N ASP A 191 18.19 21.68 -3.63
CA ASP A 191 19.26 20.73 -3.94
C ASP A 191 20.44 21.47 -4.60
N ASN A 192 21.42 21.86 -3.79
CA ASN A 192 22.60 22.61 -4.19
C ASN A 192 23.79 22.29 -3.25
N GLU A 193 24.92 23.01 -3.41
CA GLU A 193 26.12 22.80 -2.58
C GLU A 193 26.16 23.64 -1.28
N ILE A 194 25.10 24.36 -0.94
CA ILE A 194 25.02 25.21 0.26
C ILE A 194 24.14 24.56 1.34
N ASP A 195 24.44 24.89 2.59
CA ASP A 195 23.59 24.63 3.75
C ASP A 195 22.95 23.22 3.83
N VAL A 196 21.67 23.06 3.49
CA VAL A 196 20.86 21.84 3.65
C VAL A 196 20.08 21.53 2.38
N ILE A 197 19.50 20.33 2.29
CA ILE A 197 18.57 19.98 1.22
C ILE A 197 17.27 19.52 1.88
N GLY A 198 16.13 19.97 1.36
CA GLY A 198 14.80 19.62 1.86
C GLY A 198 14.36 18.23 1.40
N VAL A 199 13.25 17.76 1.94
CA VAL A 199 12.65 16.48 1.53
C VAL A 199 12.16 16.53 0.07
N ALA A 200 11.55 17.64 -0.34
CA ALA A 200 11.06 17.90 -1.70
C ALA A 200 11.75 19.15 -2.29
N PRO A 201 13.02 19.05 -2.71
CA PRO A 201 13.88 20.20 -2.99
C PRO A 201 13.51 21.00 -4.25
N HIS A 202 12.50 20.60 -5.01
CA HIS A 202 11.96 21.35 -6.16
C HIS A 202 10.47 21.68 -6.03
N THR A 203 9.89 21.50 -4.85
CA THR A 203 8.54 22.00 -4.51
C THR A 203 8.55 23.53 -4.42
N THR A 204 7.44 24.16 -4.80
CA THR A 204 7.22 25.58 -4.54
C THR A 204 6.58 25.77 -3.17
N ILE A 205 7.26 26.49 -2.27
CA ILE A 205 6.74 26.81 -0.94
C ILE A 205 6.07 28.20 -0.91
N TYR A 206 4.98 28.31 -0.16
CA TYR A 206 4.24 29.55 0.06
C TYR A 206 4.15 29.87 1.55
N ALA A 207 4.44 31.10 1.94
CA ALA A 207 4.35 31.53 3.33
C ALA A 207 2.94 32.05 3.64
N ALA A 208 2.21 31.35 4.50
CA ALA A 208 0.97 31.86 5.07
C ALA A 208 1.20 32.32 6.50
N LYS A 209 1.59 33.59 6.68
CA LYS A 209 1.90 34.14 8.01
C LYS A 209 0.60 34.34 8.80
N GLY A 210 0.24 33.32 9.57
CA GLY A 210 -0.91 33.27 10.46
C GLY A 210 -0.53 33.25 11.94
N ILE A 211 0.77 33.14 12.25
CA ILE A 211 1.33 33.08 13.61
C ILE A 211 2.22 34.29 13.89
N THR A 212 2.09 34.87 15.09
CA THR A 212 2.93 35.98 15.56
C THR A 212 4.30 35.47 15.99
N SER A 213 5.30 36.35 16.03
CA SER A 213 6.55 36.05 16.74
C SER A 213 6.24 35.70 18.20
N GLY A 214 6.77 34.60 18.71
CA GLY A 214 6.42 34.03 20.02
C GLY A 214 5.19 33.13 20.06
N GLY A 215 4.59 32.75 18.91
CA GLY A 215 3.70 31.59 18.80
C GLY A 215 2.21 31.82 19.01
N GLY A 216 1.79 33.05 19.32
CA GLY A 216 0.38 33.41 19.39
C GLY A 216 -0.30 33.48 18.02
N PHE A 217 -1.61 33.29 17.99
CA PHE A 217 -2.40 33.48 16.78
C PHE A 217 -3.82 33.97 17.08
N PHE A 218 -4.46 34.51 16.04
CA PHE A 218 -5.88 34.88 16.06
C PHE A 218 -6.65 33.87 15.21
N LEU A 219 -7.87 33.53 15.64
CA LEU A 219 -8.73 32.62 14.90
C LEU A 219 -8.95 33.11 13.46
N ALA A 220 -9.24 34.40 13.29
CA ALA A 220 -9.43 34.98 11.95
C ALA A 220 -8.16 34.88 11.09
N SER A 221 -6.97 35.02 11.65
CA SER A 221 -5.71 34.92 10.89
C SER A 221 -5.49 33.50 10.34
N LEU A 222 -5.78 32.46 11.14
CA LEU A 222 -5.68 31.07 10.69
C LEU A 222 -6.74 30.72 9.64
N LEU A 223 -8.00 31.13 9.85
CA LEU A 223 -9.07 30.94 8.88
C LEU A 223 -8.73 31.59 7.54
N ASN A 224 -8.22 32.81 7.56
CA ASN A 224 -7.75 33.50 6.37
C ASN A 224 -6.63 32.74 5.64
N CYS A 225 -5.66 32.19 6.38
CA CYS A 225 -4.60 31.38 5.80
C CYS A 225 -5.15 30.12 5.11
N ILE A 226 -6.05 29.38 5.77
CA ILE A 226 -6.66 28.17 5.21
C ILE A 226 -7.52 28.50 3.98
N CYS A 227 -8.33 29.57 4.04
CA CYS A 227 -9.13 30.00 2.89
C CYS A 227 -8.25 30.38 1.70
N TRP A 228 -7.19 31.14 1.94
CA TRP A 228 -6.26 31.51 0.89
C TRP A 228 -5.61 30.28 0.26
N SER A 229 -5.28 29.26 1.05
CA SER A 229 -4.76 27.99 0.55
C SER A 229 -5.74 27.30 -0.39
N ILE A 230 -7.03 27.25 -0.02
CA ILE A 230 -8.11 26.71 -0.86
C ILE A 230 -8.24 27.52 -2.14
N ASP A 231 -8.38 28.84 -2.02
CA ASP A 231 -8.64 29.75 -3.14
C ASP A 231 -7.48 29.79 -4.16
N ASN A 232 -6.25 29.49 -3.70
CA ASN A 232 -5.05 29.40 -4.54
C ASN A 232 -4.71 27.95 -4.94
N ASN A 233 -5.60 26.99 -4.67
CA ASN A 233 -5.48 25.58 -5.02
C ASN A 233 -4.14 24.98 -4.53
N MET A 234 -3.75 25.24 -3.28
CA MET A 234 -2.55 24.64 -2.69
C MET A 234 -2.72 23.12 -2.63
N ASP A 235 -1.61 22.39 -2.72
CA ASP A 235 -1.65 20.93 -2.77
C ASP A 235 -1.45 20.32 -1.36
N VAL A 236 -0.63 20.97 -0.53
CA VAL A 236 -0.37 20.56 0.86
C VAL A 236 -0.38 21.78 1.79
N ILE A 237 -1.08 21.68 2.93
CA ILE A 237 -1.03 22.64 4.04
C ILE A 237 -0.21 22.02 5.18
N SER A 238 0.92 22.65 5.52
CA SER A 238 1.77 22.29 6.65
C SER A 238 1.49 23.20 7.85
N MET A 239 1.19 22.59 9.01
CA MET A 239 0.79 23.28 10.24
C MET A 239 1.64 22.83 11.43
N SER A 240 2.76 23.51 11.64
CA SER A 240 3.66 23.26 12.78
C SER A 240 3.28 24.11 14.00
N TRP A 241 2.00 24.10 14.36
CA TRP A 241 1.42 24.83 15.50
C TRP A 241 0.27 24.01 16.10
N GLY A 242 -0.06 24.30 17.35
CA GLY A 242 -1.15 23.61 18.03
C GLY A 242 -1.81 24.43 19.14
N ALA A 243 -3.01 24.01 19.49
CA ALA A 243 -3.81 24.55 20.59
C ALA A 243 -4.39 23.41 21.42
N TYR A 244 -4.56 23.63 22.73
CA TYR A 244 -5.19 22.62 23.59
C TYR A 244 -6.57 22.22 23.04
N PRO A 245 -6.89 20.91 23.03
CA PRO A 245 -8.13 20.39 22.49
C PRO A 245 -9.33 20.63 23.42
N ASN A 246 -9.21 21.47 24.45
CA ASN A 246 -10.28 21.80 25.39
C ASN A 246 -11.36 22.68 24.72
N TRP A 247 -12.03 22.11 23.70
CA TRP A 247 -13.11 22.63 22.86
C TRP A 247 -13.47 24.07 23.15
N ASN A 248 -12.54 24.99 22.87
CA ASN A 248 -12.91 26.37 22.71
C ASN A 248 -13.83 26.37 21.50
N PRO A 249 -15.11 26.80 21.62
CA PRO A 249 -16.07 26.75 20.52
C PRO A 249 -15.49 27.39 19.25
N ALA A 250 -14.59 28.36 19.40
CA ALA A 250 -13.82 28.98 18.34
C ALA A 250 -13.11 28.01 17.36
N TYR A 251 -12.60 26.86 17.82
CA TYR A 251 -11.85 25.92 16.97
C TYR A 251 -12.70 25.20 15.94
N ILE A 252 -14.02 25.14 16.13
CA ILE A 252 -14.92 24.50 15.15
C ILE A 252 -14.87 25.19 13.80
N GLY A 253 -14.61 26.51 13.77
CA GLY A 253 -14.44 27.24 12.51
C GLY A 253 -13.22 26.76 11.73
N ILE A 254 -12.09 26.54 12.42
CA ILE A 254 -10.86 26.00 11.81
C ILE A 254 -11.10 24.57 11.34
N ALA A 255 -11.75 23.73 12.16
CA ALA A 255 -12.07 22.35 11.78
C ALA A 255 -12.93 22.30 10.50
N ILE A 256 -13.98 23.13 10.41
CA ILE A 256 -14.81 23.25 9.21
C ILE A 256 -13.97 23.69 8.00
N ALA A 257 -13.08 24.67 8.17
CA ALA A 257 -12.24 25.16 7.09
C ALA A 257 -11.24 24.10 6.59
N LEU A 258 -10.64 23.34 7.51
CA LEU A 258 -9.75 22.23 7.20
C LEU A 258 -10.51 21.08 6.51
N ASP A 259 -11.71 20.72 6.96
CA ASP A 259 -12.53 19.70 6.28
C ASP A 259 -12.90 20.13 4.85
N ILE A 260 -13.13 21.43 4.63
CA ILE A 260 -13.33 21.97 3.27
C ILE A 260 -12.05 21.88 2.44
N ALA A 261 -10.88 22.19 3.02
CA ALA A 261 -9.60 22.03 2.33
C ALA A 261 -9.35 20.56 1.94
N TYR A 262 -9.57 19.63 2.89
CA TYR A 262 -9.49 18.19 2.63
C TYR A 262 -10.44 17.75 1.51
N ALA A 263 -11.68 18.25 1.51
CA ALA A 263 -12.67 17.96 0.47
C ALA A 263 -12.35 18.59 -0.91
N ASN A 264 -11.37 19.51 -0.97
CA ASN A 264 -10.79 20.05 -2.21
C ASN A 264 -9.46 19.37 -2.55
N ASP A 265 -9.25 18.14 -2.07
CA ASP A 265 -8.06 17.30 -2.31
C ASP A 265 -6.74 17.91 -1.81
N ILE A 266 -6.80 18.82 -0.82
CA ILE A 266 -5.61 19.40 -0.19
C ILE A 266 -5.16 18.50 0.96
N VAL A 267 -3.89 18.08 0.95
CA VAL A 267 -3.31 17.28 2.03
C VAL A 267 -3.03 18.16 3.24
N LEU A 268 -3.44 17.71 4.43
CA LEU A 268 -3.28 18.46 5.67
C LEU A 268 -2.30 17.72 6.59
N VAL A 269 -1.25 18.40 7.03
CA VAL A 269 -0.23 17.81 7.91
C VAL A 269 -0.02 18.72 9.11
N ALA A 270 -0.09 18.18 10.33
CA ALA A 270 0.09 18.95 11.56
C ALA A 270 0.93 18.23 12.62
N SER A 271 1.65 19.02 13.41
CA SER A 271 2.45 18.56 14.55
C SER A 271 1.57 18.17 15.75
N THR A 272 1.88 17.06 16.43
CA THR A 272 1.06 16.57 17.56
C THR A 272 1.18 17.39 18.84
N GLY A 273 2.28 18.11 19.06
CA GLY A 273 2.53 18.93 20.25
C GLY A 273 3.76 18.51 21.06
N ASN A 274 4.23 19.38 21.96
CA ASN A 274 5.49 19.21 22.71
C ASN A 274 5.31 19.49 24.22
N TYR A 275 4.67 18.59 24.97
CA TYR A 275 4.53 18.73 26.43
C TYR A 275 5.42 17.77 27.19
N PRO A 276 5.90 18.12 28.40
CA PRO A 276 6.53 17.13 29.26
C PRO A 276 5.52 16.02 29.58
N ALA A 277 5.95 14.75 29.60
CA ALA A 277 5.16 13.54 29.87
C ALA A 277 4.42 13.48 31.24
N THR A 278 4.38 14.59 31.96
CA THR A 278 3.72 14.77 33.26
C THR A 278 2.53 15.73 33.19
N GLN A 279 2.23 16.31 32.02
CA GLN A 279 1.06 17.16 31.75
C GLN A 279 0.33 16.69 30.50
N GLU A 280 -0.99 16.46 30.62
CA GLU A 280 -1.98 16.28 29.54
C GLU A 280 -1.38 15.89 28.19
N ASP A 281 -0.91 14.64 28.11
CA ASP A 281 -0.32 14.01 26.93
C ASP A 281 -1.41 13.69 25.90
N HIS A 282 -1.95 14.73 25.30
CA HIS A 282 -2.97 14.63 24.26
C HIS A 282 -2.48 15.28 22.98
N VAL A 283 -2.79 14.66 21.85
CA VAL A 283 -2.57 15.24 20.53
C VAL A 283 -3.32 16.58 20.42
N LEU A 284 -2.59 17.63 20.07
CA LEU A 284 -3.13 18.99 19.97
C LEU A 284 -4.04 19.16 18.75
N PHE A 285 -4.95 20.14 18.84
CA PHE A 285 -5.66 20.63 17.67
C PHE A 285 -4.70 21.48 16.81
N PRO A 286 -4.65 21.34 15.46
CA PRO A 286 -5.56 20.58 14.61
C PRO A 286 -5.13 19.14 14.30
N ALA A 287 -3.97 18.68 14.78
CA ALA A 287 -3.49 17.32 14.53
C ALA A 287 -4.48 16.23 14.99
N SER A 288 -5.27 16.49 16.04
CA SER A 288 -6.32 15.56 16.51
C SER A 288 -7.53 15.42 15.58
N LEU A 289 -7.60 16.16 14.46
CA LEU A 289 -8.67 16.00 13.48
C LEU A 289 -8.42 14.78 12.58
N PRO A 290 -9.41 13.90 12.35
CA PRO A 290 -9.24 12.73 11.49
C PRO A 290 -8.83 13.03 10.04
N SER A 291 -9.17 14.22 9.53
CA SER A 291 -8.83 14.72 8.19
C SER A 291 -7.40 15.25 8.09
N VAL A 292 -6.67 15.32 9.19
CA VAL A 292 -5.29 15.82 9.27
C VAL A 292 -4.35 14.65 9.54
N ILE A 293 -3.18 14.66 8.88
CA ILE A 293 -2.09 13.73 9.17
C ILE A 293 -1.36 14.25 10.41
N ALA A 294 -1.50 13.53 11.52
CA ALA A 294 -0.90 13.88 12.80
C ALA A 294 0.52 13.32 12.94
N VAL A 295 1.51 14.20 13.11
CA VAL A 295 2.93 13.82 13.09
C VAL A 295 3.62 14.09 14.42
N GLY A 296 4.03 13.02 15.09
CA GLY A 296 4.88 13.03 16.27
C GLY A 296 6.37 13.11 15.93
N ALA A 297 7.21 13.34 16.93
CA ALA A 297 8.65 13.50 16.78
C ALA A 297 9.40 12.22 17.15
N SER A 298 10.36 11.84 16.31
CA SER A 298 11.36 10.81 16.58
C SER A 298 12.75 11.39 16.81
N ASP A 299 13.58 10.63 17.54
CA ASP A 299 15.01 10.86 17.69
C ASP A 299 15.82 10.19 16.58
N SER A 300 17.15 10.32 16.60
CA SER A 300 18.04 9.72 15.59
C SER A 300 18.06 8.18 15.60
N ASN A 301 17.49 7.52 16.60
CA ASN A 301 17.35 6.07 16.66
C ASN A 301 16.00 5.60 16.09
N GLY A 302 15.13 6.53 15.68
CA GLY A 302 13.78 6.22 15.21
C GLY A 302 12.77 6.00 16.34
N GLU A 303 13.14 6.29 17.59
CA GLU A 303 12.25 6.16 18.74
C GLU A 303 11.46 7.46 18.96
N ARG A 304 10.23 7.37 19.48
CA ARG A 304 9.47 8.56 19.90
C ARG A 304 10.29 9.37 20.89
N VAL A 305 10.32 10.68 20.71
CA VAL A 305 11.01 11.58 21.65
C VAL A 305 10.21 11.67 22.95
N ASP A 306 10.78 11.13 24.03
CA ASP A 306 10.36 11.39 25.40
C ASP A 306 11.58 11.74 26.26
N ILE A 307 11.73 13.02 26.61
CA ILE A 307 12.88 13.48 27.40
C ILE A 307 12.38 13.93 28.79
N PRO A 308 12.58 13.08 29.83
CA PRO A 308 12.05 13.33 31.16
C PRO A 308 12.45 14.69 31.72
N GLY A 309 11.44 15.49 32.09
CA GLY A 309 11.62 16.81 32.68
C GLY A 309 11.94 17.93 31.70
N TRP A 310 11.96 17.67 30.39
CA TRP A 310 12.19 18.67 29.36
C TRP A 310 10.99 18.83 28.42
N TRP A 311 10.79 17.88 27.51
CA TRP A 311 9.62 17.81 26.63
C TRP A 311 9.45 16.39 26.10
N SER A 312 8.25 16.08 25.65
CA SER A 312 7.86 14.82 25.04
C SER A 312 7.05 15.13 23.79
N SER A 313 7.17 14.29 22.76
CA SER A 313 6.25 14.29 21.63
C SER A 313 4.87 13.87 22.14
N CYS A 314 3.86 14.72 21.99
CA CYS A 314 2.49 14.36 22.34
C CYS A 314 2.07 13.10 21.57
N TYR A 315 1.34 12.24 22.28
CA TYR A 315 0.94 10.91 21.83
C TYR A 315 -0.55 10.67 22.14
N GLY A 316 -1.12 9.62 21.55
CA GLY A 316 -2.53 9.29 21.65
C GLY A 316 -3.02 8.56 20.38
N PRO A 317 -4.26 8.05 20.41
CA PRO A 317 -4.82 7.29 19.28
C PRO A 317 -4.97 8.12 18.00
N GLU A 318 -4.85 9.45 18.08
CA GLU A 318 -4.87 10.35 16.94
C GLU A 318 -3.52 10.44 16.20
N VAL A 319 -2.40 9.96 16.78
CA VAL A 319 -1.10 9.96 16.10
C VAL A 319 -1.17 9.04 14.88
N ASP A 320 -0.80 9.58 13.71
CA ASP A 320 -0.69 8.78 12.49
C ASP A 320 0.74 8.28 12.28
N PHE A 321 1.74 9.14 12.46
CA PHE A 321 3.12 8.78 12.20
C PHE A 321 4.07 9.52 13.13
N ILE A 322 5.29 9.03 13.23
CA ILE A 322 6.42 9.83 13.68
C ILE A 322 7.36 10.15 12.52
N ALA A 323 8.02 11.29 12.61
CA ALA A 323 9.07 11.70 11.69
C ALA A 323 10.20 12.38 12.49
N PRO A 324 11.39 12.59 11.91
CA PRO A 324 12.53 13.17 12.63
C PRO A 324 12.18 14.53 13.18
N GLY A 325 12.24 14.65 14.51
CA GLY A 325 11.79 15.84 15.21
C GLY A 325 12.73 16.31 16.32
N LEU A 326 13.64 15.46 16.80
CA LEU A 326 14.77 15.95 17.58
C LEU A 326 15.83 16.50 16.63
N TYR A 327 16.30 17.72 16.92
CA TYR A 327 17.65 18.12 16.56
C TYR A 327 17.94 18.30 15.06
N ILE A 328 16.94 18.77 14.34
CA ILE A 328 16.94 18.87 12.90
C ILE A 328 17.77 20.07 12.43
N ARG A 329 18.71 19.80 11.53
CA ARG A 329 19.45 20.84 10.81
C ARG A 329 18.61 21.30 9.61
N THR A 330 18.33 22.60 9.52
CA THR A 330 17.47 23.22 8.50
C THR A 330 17.94 24.65 8.19
N THR A 331 17.25 25.41 7.36
CA THR A 331 17.54 26.82 7.07
C THR A 331 17.27 27.74 8.27
N LYS A 332 18.04 28.83 8.38
CA LYS A 332 17.97 29.77 9.50
C LYS A 332 17.62 31.18 9.02
N LEU A 333 16.78 31.89 9.79
CA LEU A 333 16.50 33.31 9.54
C LEU A 333 17.79 34.15 9.42
N GLY A 334 17.88 34.94 8.35
CA GLY A 334 19.04 35.78 8.04
C GLY A 334 20.13 35.08 7.22
N GLY A 335 19.90 33.85 6.77
CA GLY A 335 20.81 33.06 5.94
C GLY A 335 21.61 32.00 6.70
N GLY A 336 22.07 30.99 5.96
CA GLY A 336 22.81 29.86 6.51
C GLY A 336 21.91 28.74 7.02
N ALA A 337 22.48 27.58 7.28
CA ALA A 337 21.79 26.56 8.05
C ALA A 337 21.75 26.90 9.54
N THR A 338 20.77 26.35 10.27
CA THR A 338 20.83 26.21 11.70
C THR A 338 22.14 25.48 12.02
N ILE A 339 23.05 26.21 12.66
CA ILE A 339 24.15 25.56 13.34
C ILE A 339 23.58 24.84 14.55
N TYR A 340 24.26 23.81 14.99
CA TYR A 340 23.92 23.19 16.24
C TYR A 340 23.70 24.29 17.30
N PRO A 341 22.55 24.31 17.98
CA PRO A 341 21.63 23.18 18.11
C PRO A 341 20.15 23.41 17.65
N HIS A 342 19.82 24.38 16.81
CA HIS A 342 18.58 25.18 16.96
C HIS A 342 17.17 24.74 16.40
N PHE A 343 16.84 23.48 16.05
CA PHE A 343 15.43 23.16 15.64
C PHE A 343 14.95 21.76 16.06
N SER A 344 14.11 21.69 17.10
CA SER A 344 13.51 20.45 17.61
C SER A 344 12.03 20.63 17.96
N GLY A 345 11.28 19.55 17.89
CA GLY A 345 9.86 19.46 18.21
C GLY A 345 9.10 18.68 17.14
N THR A 346 7.85 18.36 17.43
CA THR A 346 6.89 17.86 16.43
C THR A 346 6.70 18.84 15.27
N SER A 347 7.00 20.13 15.50
CA SER A 347 7.12 21.18 14.47
C SER A 347 8.20 20.93 13.43
N ALA A 348 9.24 20.15 13.76
CA ALA A 348 10.26 19.70 12.82
C ALA A 348 9.88 18.38 12.14
N ALA A 349 9.07 17.54 12.78
CA ALA A 349 8.60 16.29 12.22
C ALA A 349 7.52 16.49 11.14
N ALA A 350 6.49 17.29 11.41
CA ALA A 350 5.43 17.60 10.45
C ALA A 350 5.91 18.03 9.04
N PRO A 351 6.88 18.96 8.90
CA PRO A 351 7.36 19.36 7.57
C PRO A 351 8.09 18.25 6.81
N HIS A 352 8.69 17.25 7.49
CA HIS A 352 9.22 16.08 6.78
C HIS A 352 8.10 15.34 6.05
N VAL A 353 6.99 15.07 6.74
CA VAL A 353 5.83 14.39 6.15
C VAL A 353 5.18 15.23 5.06
N ALA A 354 5.05 16.54 5.25
CA ALA A 354 4.55 17.46 4.21
C ALA A 354 5.42 17.41 2.95
N GLY A 355 6.75 17.29 3.11
CA GLY A 355 7.68 17.05 2.01
C GLY A 355 7.43 15.72 1.29
N ILE A 356 7.23 14.61 2.03
CA ILE A 356 6.91 13.30 1.42
C ILE A 356 5.59 13.37 0.64
N CYS A 357 4.56 14.04 1.18
CA CYS A 357 3.31 14.26 0.45
C CYS A 357 3.54 15.02 -0.86
N ALA A 358 4.42 16.01 -0.87
CA ALA A 358 4.77 16.72 -2.10
C ALA A 358 5.55 15.85 -3.10
N LEU A 359 6.43 14.96 -2.64
CA LEU A 359 7.08 13.97 -3.49
C LEU A 359 6.05 13.05 -4.15
N LEU A 360 5.13 12.49 -3.37
CA LEU A 360 4.06 11.60 -3.85
C LEU A 360 3.19 12.29 -4.91
N LEU A 361 2.74 13.53 -4.64
CA LEU A 361 1.93 14.31 -5.57
C LEU A 361 2.71 14.70 -6.83
N SER A 362 4.03 14.92 -6.75
CA SER A 362 4.84 15.21 -7.93
C SER A 362 4.98 14.00 -8.87
N GLN A 363 4.90 12.78 -8.31
CA GLN A 363 4.89 11.53 -9.08
C GLN A 363 3.49 11.23 -9.64
N ASP A 364 2.45 11.39 -8.83
CA ASP A 364 1.05 11.22 -9.22
C ASP A 364 0.17 12.33 -8.64
N PRO A 365 -0.11 13.39 -9.43
CA PRO A 365 -0.95 14.52 -8.98
C PRO A 365 -2.42 14.17 -8.81
N THR A 366 -2.84 12.92 -9.07
CA THR A 366 -4.24 12.48 -8.92
C THR A 366 -4.54 11.83 -7.59
N LEU A 367 -3.51 11.59 -6.76
CA LEU A 367 -3.67 11.01 -5.44
C LEU A 367 -4.51 11.91 -4.53
N THR A 368 -5.53 11.32 -3.91
CA THR A 368 -6.33 11.98 -2.88
C THR A 368 -5.59 11.99 -1.52
N PRO A 369 -5.94 12.90 -0.60
CA PRO A 369 -5.36 12.90 0.75
C PRO A 369 -5.49 11.55 1.48
N SER A 370 -6.61 10.83 1.29
CA SER A 370 -6.79 9.49 1.86
C SER A 370 -5.84 8.44 1.26
N GLU A 371 -5.61 8.48 -0.05
CA GLU A 371 -4.70 7.55 -0.72
C GLU A 371 -3.25 7.82 -0.29
N ILE A 372 -2.86 9.09 -0.15
CA ILE A 372 -1.55 9.49 0.37
C ILE A 372 -1.35 8.95 1.80
N LYS A 373 -2.34 9.15 2.68
CA LYS A 373 -2.28 8.62 4.05
C LYS A 373 -2.17 7.10 4.05
N THR A 374 -2.92 6.39 3.20
CA THR A 374 -2.80 4.92 3.05
C THR A 374 -1.42 4.49 2.54
N ILE A 375 -0.82 5.19 1.58
CA ILE A 375 0.53 4.89 1.10
C ILE A 375 1.51 5.01 2.27
N LEU A 376 1.47 6.13 3.00
CA LEU A 376 2.34 6.34 4.17
C LEU A 376 2.14 5.25 5.24
N GLN A 377 0.91 4.84 5.52
CA GLN A 377 0.59 3.74 6.47
C GLN A 377 1.22 2.42 6.05
N LEU A 378 1.12 2.07 4.77
CA LEU A 378 1.61 0.80 4.28
C LEU A 378 3.13 0.79 4.12
N THR A 379 3.79 1.94 4.08
CA THR A 379 5.24 2.03 3.85
C THR A 379 6.04 2.50 5.06
N ALA A 380 5.40 3.01 6.11
CA ALA A 380 6.06 3.33 7.37
C ALA A 380 6.78 2.12 7.97
N GLU A 381 7.90 2.39 8.63
CA GLU A 381 8.61 1.41 9.44
C GLU A 381 7.93 1.30 10.81
N ASP A 382 7.37 0.12 11.09
CA ASP A 382 6.72 -0.20 12.36
C ASP A 382 7.78 -0.21 13.49
N VAL A 383 7.72 0.80 14.36
CA VAL A 383 8.65 1.05 15.46
C VAL A 383 7.84 1.19 16.74
N GLY A 384 8.38 0.75 17.88
CA GLY A 384 7.62 0.70 19.13
C GLY A 384 6.84 -0.60 19.27
N ASP A 385 5.56 -0.52 19.63
CA ASP A 385 4.70 -1.69 19.81
C ASP A 385 4.20 -2.18 18.45
N PRO A 386 4.15 -3.50 18.17
CA PRO A 386 3.79 -3.98 16.84
C PRO A 386 2.42 -3.52 16.34
N GLY A 387 2.40 -2.92 15.15
CA GLY A 387 1.19 -2.41 14.50
C GLY A 387 0.92 -0.95 14.82
N GLN A 388 -0.34 -0.52 14.74
CA GLN A 388 -0.67 0.86 15.12
C GLN A 388 -0.69 1.00 16.64
N ASP A 389 0.08 1.96 17.17
CA ASP A 389 0.13 2.26 18.60
C ASP A 389 -0.04 3.77 18.88
N ASP A 390 -0.36 4.11 20.12
CA ASP A 390 -0.65 5.51 20.51
C ASP A 390 0.61 6.39 20.54
N GLU A 391 1.81 5.82 20.65
CA GLU A 391 3.08 6.54 20.72
C GLU A 391 3.61 6.90 19.33
N THR A 392 3.64 5.93 18.42
CA THR A 392 4.28 6.07 17.11
C THR A 392 3.30 6.12 15.93
N GLY A 393 2.01 5.86 16.18
CA GLY A 393 1.01 5.71 15.14
C GLY A 393 1.28 4.46 14.31
N PHE A 394 1.41 4.59 12.99
CA PHE A 394 1.83 3.54 12.08
C PHE A 394 3.37 3.40 11.97
N GLY A 395 4.11 4.17 12.77
CA GLY A 395 5.56 4.13 12.85
C GLY A 395 6.27 5.28 12.14
N LEU A 396 7.56 5.08 11.87
CA LEU A 396 8.45 6.07 11.26
C LEU A 396 8.21 6.15 9.75
N VAL A 397 7.91 7.35 9.24
CA VAL A 397 7.68 7.53 7.80
C VAL A 397 8.92 7.20 6.96
N ASN A 398 8.71 6.61 5.78
CA ASN A 398 9.76 6.26 4.85
C ASN A 398 9.45 6.77 3.43
N ALA A 399 10.20 7.76 2.97
CA ALA A 399 9.99 8.39 1.67
C ALA A 399 10.33 7.46 0.51
N TYR A 400 11.41 6.68 0.62
CA TYR A 400 11.80 5.70 -0.39
C TYR A 400 10.71 4.63 -0.59
N GLY A 401 10.25 4.02 0.50
CA GLY A 401 9.17 3.05 0.48
C GLY A 401 7.86 3.61 -0.07
N ALA A 402 7.50 4.84 0.30
CA ALA A 402 6.30 5.52 -0.19
C ALA A 402 6.32 5.72 -1.72
N LEU A 403 7.50 5.90 -2.31
CA LEU A 403 7.68 6.15 -3.74
C LEU A 403 8.19 4.93 -4.54
N ASP A 404 8.29 3.75 -3.92
CA ASP A 404 8.84 2.54 -4.54
C ASP A 404 8.01 2.04 -5.74
N ALA A 405 8.57 2.05 -6.95
CA ALA A 405 7.84 1.69 -8.16
C ALA A 405 8.15 0.27 -8.68
N GLU A 406 9.00 -0.47 -7.99
CA GLU A 406 9.42 -1.79 -8.44
C GLU A 406 8.39 -2.84 -8.02
N ASN A 407 8.11 -3.82 -8.88
CA ASN A 407 7.24 -4.93 -8.49
C ASN A 407 8.05 -5.94 -7.67
N PRO A 408 7.43 -6.61 -6.69
CA PRO A 408 8.08 -7.73 -6.02
C PRO A 408 8.36 -8.87 -7.02
N ILE A 409 9.19 -9.82 -6.60
CA ILE A 409 9.45 -11.08 -7.32
C ILE A 409 8.76 -12.21 -6.56
N VAL A 410 8.16 -13.16 -7.27
CA VAL A 410 7.53 -14.34 -6.67
C VAL A 410 7.74 -15.61 -7.50
N SER A 411 7.97 -16.74 -6.82
CA SER A 411 8.05 -18.07 -7.42
C SER A 411 7.39 -19.12 -6.53
N ILE A 412 6.67 -20.07 -7.11
CA ILE A 412 6.11 -21.22 -6.38
C ILE A 412 7.22 -22.26 -6.20
N THR A 413 7.54 -22.58 -4.96
CA THR A 413 8.60 -23.54 -4.58
C THR A 413 8.06 -24.93 -4.25
N ASN A 414 6.78 -25.04 -3.85
CA ASN A 414 6.10 -26.31 -3.61
C ASN A 414 4.63 -26.24 -4.09
N PRO A 415 4.03 -27.32 -4.64
CA PRO A 415 4.51 -28.70 -4.74
C PRO A 415 5.68 -28.87 -5.71
N TYR A 416 6.65 -29.75 -5.41
CA TYR A 416 7.68 -30.14 -6.39
C TYR A 416 7.12 -31.06 -7.47
N SER A 417 6.37 -32.08 -7.05
CA SER A 417 5.74 -33.09 -7.91
C SER A 417 4.67 -32.48 -8.82
N TYR A 418 4.57 -33.04 -10.03
CA TYR A 418 3.47 -32.74 -10.93
C TYR A 418 2.15 -33.35 -10.43
N ASP A 419 2.21 -34.56 -9.88
CA ASP A 419 1.07 -35.26 -9.29
C ASP A 419 0.94 -34.96 -7.80
N VAL A 420 -0.26 -34.60 -7.37
CA VAL A 420 -0.56 -34.24 -5.99
C VAL A 420 -1.89 -34.85 -5.51
N SER A 421 -1.95 -35.17 -4.22
CA SER A 421 -3.14 -35.72 -3.58
C SER A 421 -3.16 -35.46 -2.07
N GLY A 422 -4.32 -35.57 -1.44
CA GLY A 422 -4.50 -35.32 -0.02
C GLY A 422 -4.28 -33.85 0.39
N ILE A 423 -3.51 -33.63 1.45
CA ILE A 423 -3.14 -32.28 1.91
C ILE A 423 -1.79 -31.93 1.30
N VAL A 424 -1.79 -30.91 0.44
CA VAL A 424 -0.62 -30.40 -0.27
C VAL A 424 -0.23 -29.06 0.32
N SER A 425 1.01 -28.95 0.80
CA SER A 425 1.55 -27.64 1.18
C SER A 425 1.95 -26.91 -0.11
N ILE A 426 1.37 -25.73 -0.34
CA ILE A 426 1.81 -24.81 -1.38
C ILE A 426 2.75 -23.83 -0.72
N SER A 427 3.93 -23.62 -1.31
CA SER A 427 4.92 -22.68 -0.77
C SER A 427 5.45 -21.78 -1.86
N ALA A 428 5.82 -20.56 -1.51
CA ALA A 428 6.44 -19.61 -2.41
C ALA A 428 7.68 -18.95 -1.81
N SER A 429 8.58 -18.54 -2.69
CA SER A 429 9.64 -17.57 -2.38
C SER A 429 9.26 -16.24 -3.01
N ALA A 430 9.24 -15.18 -2.22
CA ALA A 430 9.03 -13.83 -2.68
C ALA A 430 10.10 -12.91 -2.09
N SER A 431 10.46 -11.86 -2.81
CA SER A 431 11.37 -10.81 -2.35
C SER A 431 11.01 -9.48 -2.99
N ASP A 432 11.46 -8.39 -2.39
CA ASP A 432 11.23 -7.02 -2.84
C ASP A 432 12.44 -6.14 -2.50
N ASN A 433 12.59 -5.00 -3.18
CA ASN A 433 13.68 -4.03 -2.97
C ASN A 433 13.45 -3.13 -1.73
N TYR A 434 12.21 -3.01 -1.24
CA TYR A 434 11.90 -2.37 0.03
C TYR A 434 11.31 -3.35 1.04
N ARG A 435 10.03 -3.73 0.86
CA ARG A 435 9.31 -4.55 1.83
C ARG A 435 8.13 -5.26 1.18
N LEU A 436 8.05 -6.57 1.39
CA LEU A 436 6.85 -7.34 1.07
C LEU A 436 5.73 -7.07 2.07
N HIS A 437 4.50 -6.99 1.57
CA HIS A 437 3.31 -6.82 2.41
C HIS A 437 2.52 -8.12 2.58
N LYS A 438 2.30 -8.88 1.50
CA LYS A 438 1.56 -10.15 1.54
C LYS A 438 1.81 -11.02 0.32
N VAL A 439 1.59 -12.33 0.48
CA VAL A 439 1.52 -13.28 -0.62
C VAL A 439 0.14 -13.94 -0.63
N GLN A 440 -0.42 -14.16 -1.81
CA GLN A 440 -1.72 -14.76 -2.00
C GLN A 440 -1.63 -16.02 -2.87
N PHE A 441 -2.46 -17.01 -2.56
CA PHE A 441 -2.57 -18.26 -3.31
C PHE A 441 -4.02 -18.52 -3.70
N LYS A 442 -4.25 -19.11 -4.88
CA LYS A 442 -5.55 -19.69 -5.23
C LYS A 442 -5.40 -20.85 -6.19
N ILE A 443 -6.42 -21.70 -6.25
CA ILE A 443 -6.53 -22.78 -7.23
C ILE A 443 -7.59 -22.38 -8.25
N ASP A 444 -7.24 -22.42 -9.53
CA ASP A 444 -8.11 -22.11 -10.65
C ASP A 444 -8.88 -20.77 -10.48
N SER A 445 -10.21 -20.84 -10.50
CA SER A 445 -11.13 -19.73 -10.27
C SER A 445 -11.61 -19.59 -8.82
N GLY A 446 -10.96 -20.28 -7.87
CA GLY A 446 -11.28 -20.22 -6.45
C GLY A 446 -10.89 -18.90 -5.79
N SER A 447 -11.25 -18.77 -4.51
CA SER A 447 -10.91 -17.61 -3.68
C SER A 447 -9.42 -17.54 -3.35
N TRP A 448 -8.92 -16.31 -3.16
CA TRP A 448 -7.56 -16.09 -2.67
C TRP A 448 -7.44 -16.42 -1.19
N HIS A 449 -6.49 -17.29 -0.86
CA HIS A 449 -5.89 -17.37 0.46
C HIS A 449 -4.83 -16.27 0.57
N ILE A 450 -4.74 -15.60 1.72
CA ILE A 450 -3.81 -14.49 1.95
C ILE A 450 -2.92 -14.85 3.13
N ASP A 451 -1.63 -14.72 2.91
CA ASP A 451 -0.59 -14.89 3.91
C ASP A 451 0.12 -13.54 4.11
N TYR A 452 0.15 -13.07 5.36
CA TYR A 452 0.80 -11.82 5.77
C TYR A 452 2.10 -12.09 6.56
N ASP A 453 2.44 -13.36 6.81
CA ASP A 453 3.54 -13.74 7.67
C ASP A 453 4.66 -14.44 6.88
N ALA A 454 5.77 -13.73 6.70
CA ALA A 454 6.94 -14.29 6.02
C ALA A 454 7.75 -15.26 6.90
N THR A 455 7.52 -15.32 8.23
CA THR A 455 8.43 -15.97 9.19
C THR A 455 8.46 -17.50 9.07
N ASN A 456 7.38 -18.10 8.58
CA ASN A 456 7.29 -19.55 8.33
C ASN A 456 7.51 -19.93 6.85
N GLY A 457 7.85 -18.95 6.01
CA GLY A 457 7.85 -19.08 4.56
C GLY A 457 6.43 -19.07 4.00
N TRP A 458 6.19 -18.19 3.01
CA TRP A 458 4.87 -17.99 2.40
C TRP A 458 4.22 -19.32 2.00
N SER A 459 3.14 -19.70 2.67
CA SER A 459 2.58 -21.04 2.48
C SER A 459 1.08 -21.18 2.74
N TRP A 460 0.49 -22.20 2.11
CA TRP A 460 -0.91 -22.55 2.29
C TRP A 460 -1.12 -24.06 2.16
N ASN A 461 -1.85 -24.67 3.11
CA ASN A 461 -2.23 -26.07 3.02
C ASN A 461 -3.52 -26.23 2.20
N TRP A 462 -3.37 -26.74 0.98
CA TRP A 462 -4.46 -27.04 0.06
C TRP A 462 -4.91 -28.50 0.21
N ASN A 463 -6.19 -28.71 0.54
CA ASN A 463 -6.80 -30.05 0.53
C ASN A 463 -7.34 -30.36 -0.87
N THR A 464 -6.65 -31.23 -1.60
CA THR A 464 -7.01 -31.58 -2.98
C THR A 464 -8.32 -32.34 -3.03
N ASN A 465 -8.75 -33.05 -1.97
CA ASN A 465 -9.99 -33.85 -1.94
C ASN A 465 -11.27 -33.03 -2.18
N SER A 466 -11.20 -31.71 -2.12
CA SER A 466 -12.30 -30.80 -2.47
C SER A 466 -12.34 -30.41 -3.95
N TYR A 467 -11.44 -30.95 -4.77
CA TYR A 467 -11.27 -30.67 -6.19
C TYR A 467 -11.42 -31.97 -6.99
N SER A 468 -11.86 -31.85 -8.25
CA SER A 468 -11.92 -32.99 -9.17
C SER A 468 -10.53 -33.53 -9.48
N ASP A 469 -10.43 -34.79 -9.88
CA ASP A 469 -9.18 -35.29 -10.46
C ASP A 469 -8.94 -34.66 -11.84
N GLY A 470 -7.67 -34.42 -12.19
CA GLY A 470 -7.28 -33.75 -13.43
C GLY A 470 -6.36 -32.55 -13.22
N LEU A 471 -6.26 -31.68 -14.23
CA LEU A 471 -5.33 -30.55 -14.22
C LEU A 471 -5.90 -29.38 -13.41
N HIS A 472 -5.10 -28.87 -12.49
CA HIS A 472 -5.37 -27.70 -11.67
C HIS A 472 -4.21 -26.70 -11.76
N THR A 473 -4.52 -25.42 -11.75
CA THR A 473 -3.51 -24.35 -11.76
C THR A 473 -3.48 -23.63 -10.43
N ILE A 474 -2.31 -23.68 -9.79
CA ILE A 474 -1.98 -22.88 -8.61
C ILE A 474 -1.54 -21.51 -9.10
N TYR A 475 -2.22 -20.46 -8.67
CA TYR A 475 -1.79 -19.07 -8.84
C TYR A 475 -1.17 -18.58 -7.55
N CYS A 476 -0.05 -17.87 -7.65
CA CYS A 476 0.61 -17.22 -6.52
C CYS A 476 0.90 -15.77 -6.89
N ARG A 477 0.57 -14.84 -5.99
CA ARG A 477 0.73 -13.40 -6.20
C ARG A 477 1.42 -12.77 -4.99
N ALA A 478 2.45 -11.97 -5.21
CA ALA A 478 3.09 -11.18 -4.15
C ALA A 478 2.71 -9.71 -4.30
N TYR A 479 2.56 -9.02 -3.17
CA TYR A 479 2.38 -7.59 -3.07
C TYR A 479 3.49 -7.00 -2.19
N ASP A 480 4.04 -5.87 -2.60
CA ASP A 480 4.91 -5.05 -1.76
C ASP A 480 4.10 -4.09 -0.86
N ALA A 481 4.82 -3.31 -0.05
CA ALA A 481 4.30 -2.29 0.84
C ALA A 481 3.60 -1.13 0.12
N ARG A 482 3.97 -0.79 -1.13
CA ARG A 482 3.26 0.25 -1.90
C ARG A 482 2.00 -0.30 -2.59
N GLY A 483 1.87 -1.63 -2.67
CA GLY A 483 0.80 -2.31 -3.36
C GLY A 483 1.13 -2.68 -4.82
N ASN A 484 2.38 -2.52 -5.28
CA ASN A 484 2.78 -3.13 -6.55
C ASN A 484 2.75 -4.65 -6.40
N TRP A 485 2.53 -5.36 -7.50
CA TRP A 485 2.29 -6.80 -7.45
C TRP A 485 2.73 -7.55 -8.69
N VAL A 486 3.13 -8.79 -8.47
CA VAL A 486 3.44 -9.75 -9.53
C VAL A 486 2.70 -11.06 -9.28
N GLN A 487 2.38 -11.80 -10.34
CA GLN A 487 1.75 -13.11 -10.25
C GLN A 487 2.53 -14.15 -11.06
N THR A 488 2.65 -15.35 -10.49
CA THR A 488 3.13 -16.55 -11.16
C THR A 488 2.10 -17.67 -11.05
N GLN A 489 2.31 -18.76 -11.80
CA GLN A 489 1.43 -19.92 -11.75
C GLN A 489 2.19 -21.22 -11.96
N LYS A 490 1.64 -22.31 -11.43
CA LYS A 490 2.12 -23.68 -11.64
C LYS A 490 0.94 -24.61 -11.85
N THR A 491 0.99 -25.42 -12.91
CA THR A 491 -0.02 -26.46 -13.16
C THR A 491 0.43 -27.79 -12.56
N VAL A 492 -0.50 -28.46 -11.89
CA VAL A 492 -0.35 -29.79 -11.28
C VAL A 492 -1.54 -30.67 -11.67
N ARG A 493 -1.39 -31.98 -11.49
CA ARG A 493 -2.47 -32.95 -11.65
C ARG A 493 -2.91 -33.48 -10.28
N VAL A 494 -4.19 -33.34 -10.00
CA VAL A 494 -4.83 -33.86 -8.77
C VAL A 494 -5.29 -35.30 -9.02
N LEU A 495 -4.98 -36.18 -8.05
CA LEU A 495 -5.36 -37.60 -8.04
C LEU A 495 -5.89 -37.99 -6.64
N ASN A 496 -7.14 -37.65 -6.32
CA ASN A 496 -7.78 -37.94 -5.03
C ASN A 496 -8.44 -39.32 -4.96
N GLY A 497 -8.70 -39.95 -6.12
CA GLY A 497 -9.06 -41.36 -6.15
C GLY A 497 -7.92 -42.20 -5.56
N GLY A 498 -8.22 -43.01 -4.54
CA GLY A 498 -7.30 -44.01 -3.98
C GLY A 498 -7.01 -45.16 -4.94
N GLY A 499 -6.64 -44.85 -6.18
CA GLY A 499 -6.45 -45.81 -7.26
C GLY A 499 -4.97 -46.14 -7.44
N GLY A 500 -4.63 -47.43 -7.34
CA GLY A 500 -3.31 -47.93 -7.72
C GLY A 500 -2.60 -48.80 -6.70
N GLY A 501 -3.25 -49.31 -5.66
CA GLY A 501 -2.66 -50.36 -4.84
C GLY A 501 -2.54 -51.68 -5.61
N GLY A 502 -1.64 -51.76 -6.60
CA GLY A 502 -1.33 -52.99 -7.32
C GLY A 502 -1.24 -52.93 -8.85
N CYS A 503 -1.65 -51.82 -9.45
CA CYS A 503 -1.60 -51.61 -10.89
C CYS A 503 -0.16 -51.47 -11.41
N PRO A 504 0.10 -51.75 -12.70
CA PRO A 504 1.46 -51.81 -13.21
C PRO A 504 2.07 -50.40 -13.33
N ILE A 505 3.36 -50.30 -13.01
CA ILE A 505 4.16 -49.10 -13.29
C ILE A 505 4.66 -49.19 -14.72
N LEU A 506 4.39 -48.16 -15.52
CA LEU A 506 4.95 -48.02 -16.86
C LEU A 506 6.37 -47.46 -16.76
N SER A 507 7.31 -48.09 -17.45
CA SER A 507 8.66 -47.57 -17.66
C SER A 507 9.00 -47.55 -19.15
N VAL A 508 9.71 -46.53 -19.61
CA VAL A 508 10.10 -46.34 -21.02
C VAL A 508 11.62 -46.40 -21.15
N TYR A 509 12.13 -47.17 -22.12
CA TYR A 509 13.56 -47.25 -22.39
C TYR A 509 14.05 -46.02 -23.15
N ASN A 510 14.94 -45.23 -22.53
CA ASN A 510 15.48 -43.99 -23.09
C ASN A 510 16.78 -44.18 -23.89
N GLY A 511 17.25 -45.42 -24.04
CA GLY A 511 18.51 -45.75 -24.74
C GLY A 511 19.66 -46.14 -23.81
N SER A 512 19.54 -45.91 -22.51
CA SER A 512 20.47 -46.39 -21.48
C SER A 512 19.77 -47.26 -20.44
N GLU A 513 18.61 -46.83 -19.94
CA GLU A 513 17.87 -47.50 -18.88
C GLU A 513 16.35 -47.34 -19.07
N PHE A 514 15.56 -48.02 -18.24
CA PHE A 514 14.12 -47.82 -18.16
C PHE A 514 13.83 -46.70 -17.16
N ILE A 515 13.05 -45.69 -17.60
CA ILE A 515 12.60 -44.57 -16.78
C ILE A 515 11.14 -44.77 -16.44
N ASP A 516 10.81 -44.79 -15.14
CA ASP A 516 9.43 -44.92 -14.67
C ASP A 516 8.63 -43.66 -15.00
N GLU A 517 7.48 -43.82 -15.64
CA GLU A 517 6.54 -42.74 -15.99
C GLU A 517 5.37 -42.64 -15.01
N GLY A 518 5.10 -43.71 -14.27
CA GLY A 518 4.10 -43.75 -13.22
C GLY A 518 3.16 -44.95 -13.32
N LEU A 519 2.18 -44.98 -12.43
CA LEU A 519 1.20 -46.04 -12.32
C LEU A 519 0.13 -45.90 -13.40
N LEU A 520 -0.19 -47.00 -14.10
CA LEU A 520 -1.30 -47.06 -15.04
C LEU A 520 -2.52 -47.60 -14.32
N ASP A 521 -3.47 -46.72 -13.99
CA ASP A 521 -4.67 -47.12 -13.26
C ASP A 521 -5.60 -47.95 -14.14
N ILE A 522 -5.51 -49.26 -14.03
CA ILE A 522 -6.48 -50.22 -14.58
C ILE A 522 -7.25 -50.89 -13.44
N HIS A 523 -7.43 -50.21 -12.31
CA HIS A 523 -8.11 -50.82 -11.17
C HIS A 523 -9.60 -51.01 -11.46
N ASN A 524 -10.09 -52.25 -11.30
CA ASN A 524 -11.50 -52.55 -11.34
C ASN A 524 -11.84 -53.77 -10.46
N PRO A 525 -12.53 -53.57 -9.32
CA PRO A 525 -12.80 -54.64 -8.37
C PRO A 525 -13.86 -55.64 -8.89
N ASP A 526 -14.65 -55.23 -9.90
CA ASP A 526 -15.67 -56.08 -10.52
C ASP A 526 -15.08 -56.99 -11.60
N GLY A 527 -13.77 -56.89 -11.89
CA GLY A 527 -13.08 -57.68 -12.91
C GLY A 527 -13.51 -57.32 -14.33
N ILE A 528 -13.85 -56.04 -14.56
CA ILE A 528 -14.21 -55.50 -15.86
C ILE A 528 -13.05 -54.67 -16.40
N ASP A 529 -12.69 -54.87 -17.66
CA ASP A 529 -11.56 -54.19 -18.29
C ASP A 529 -11.74 -52.67 -18.27
N VAL A 530 -10.63 -51.98 -17.97
CA VAL A 530 -10.48 -50.53 -17.98
C VAL A 530 -9.45 -50.20 -19.04
N VAL A 531 -9.80 -49.23 -19.90
CA VAL A 531 -8.87 -48.69 -20.90
C VAL A 531 -8.22 -47.44 -20.32
N THR A 532 -6.90 -47.48 -20.19
CA THR A 532 -6.09 -46.37 -19.68
C THR A 532 -5.18 -45.85 -20.77
N VAL A 533 -5.27 -44.55 -21.02
CA VAL A 533 -4.49 -43.82 -22.02
C VAL A 533 -3.44 -42.98 -21.32
N HIS A 534 -2.17 -43.16 -21.68
CA HIS A 534 -1.04 -42.47 -21.10
C HIS A 534 -0.22 -41.79 -22.20
N GLU A 535 0.06 -40.50 -22.03
CA GLU A 535 0.99 -39.76 -22.90
C GLU A 535 2.39 -39.92 -22.34
N LEU A 536 3.30 -40.54 -23.11
CA LEU A 536 4.66 -40.80 -22.64
C LEU A 536 5.37 -39.46 -22.37
N LEU A 537 5.96 -39.34 -21.18
CA LEU A 537 6.79 -38.20 -20.79
C LEU A 537 8.24 -38.38 -21.25
N THR A 538 8.69 -39.64 -21.28
CA THR A 538 10.01 -40.04 -21.72
C THR A 538 9.97 -40.36 -23.21
N GLU A 539 10.84 -39.73 -23.99
CA GLU A 539 10.97 -40.06 -25.42
C GLU A 539 11.59 -41.47 -25.59
N PRO A 540 10.86 -42.45 -26.18
CA PRO A 540 11.36 -43.79 -26.35
C PRO A 540 12.51 -43.83 -27.36
N LYS A 541 13.64 -44.44 -26.99
CA LYS A 541 14.78 -44.59 -27.91
C LYS A 541 14.64 -45.84 -28.77
N PHE A 542 14.69 -45.66 -30.08
CA PHE A 542 14.67 -46.78 -31.02
C PHE A 542 16.06 -47.41 -31.16
N VAL A 543 16.17 -48.69 -30.80
CA VAL A 543 17.37 -49.52 -31.00
C VAL A 543 17.05 -50.61 -32.01
N LYS A 544 17.83 -50.72 -33.09
CA LYS A 544 17.61 -51.68 -34.19
C LYS A 544 16.17 -51.69 -34.74
N LYS A 545 15.54 -50.50 -34.81
CA LYS A 545 14.15 -50.27 -35.25
C LYS A 545 13.07 -50.80 -34.29
N SER A 546 13.37 -50.89 -33.00
CA SER A 546 12.37 -51.17 -31.97
C SER A 546 12.50 -50.22 -30.79
N CYS A 547 11.39 -49.89 -30.15
CA CYS A 547 11.38 -49.25 -28.83
C CYS A 547 10.87 -50.24 -27.77
N PHE A 548 11.29 -50.01 -26.52
CA PHE A 548 11.06 -50.93 -25.42
C PHE A 548 10.34 -50.20 -24.28
N LEU A 549 9.25 -50.78 -23.82
CA LEU A 549 8.48 -50.37 -22.65
C LEU A 549 8.50 -51.52 -21.65
N ARG A 550 8.29 -51.21 -20.37
CA ARG A 550 8.16 -52.20 -19.30
C ARG A 550 6.93 -51.90 -18.48
N LEU A 551 6.17 -52.94 -18.15
CA LEU A 551 5.13 -52.89 -17.13
C LEU A 551 5.64 -53.67 -15.93
N THR A 552 5.85 -52.98 -14.81
CA THR A 552 6.32 -53.62 -13.56
C THR A 552 5.14 -53.82 -12.63
N GLU A 553 4.87 -55.06 -12.25
CA GLU A 553 3.81 -55.40 -11.32
C GLU A 553 4.29 -55.30 -9.86
N HIS A 554 3.35 -54.96 -8.98
CA HIS A 554 3.62 -54.93 -7.56
C HIS A 554 3.64 -56.37 -6.99
N PRO A 555 4.54 -56.73 -6.05
CA PRO A 555 4.76 -58.12 -5.60
C PRO A 555 3.56 -58.84 -4.96
N LEU A 556 2.49 -58.10 -4.65
CA LEU A 556 1.32 -58.60 -3.90
C LEU A 556 0.02 -58.51 -4.71
N THR A 557 0.09 -58.11 -5.98
CA THR A 557 -1.09 -57.88 -6.84
C THR A 557 -0.83 -58.43 -8.23
N ILE A 558 -1.91 -58.65 -8.99
CA ILE A 558 -1.86 -59.22 -10.33
C ILE A 558 -2.69 -58.32 -11.23
N SER A 559 -2.12 -57.91 -12.36
CA SER A 559 -2.83 -57.16 -13.38
C SER A 559 -3.18 -58.08 -14.53
N HIS A 560 -4.47 -58.13 -14.85
CA HIS A 560 -4.97 -58.85 -16.00
C HIS A 560 -4.90 -57.89 -17.19
N ILE A 561 -3.88 -58.03 -18.04
CA ILE A 561 -3.63 -57.13 -19.16
C ILE A 561 -4.05 -57.83 -20.45
N ASP A 562 -5.05 -57.27 -21.12
CA ASP A 562 -5.65 -57.84 -22.32
C ASP A 562 -5.09 -57.21 -23.59
N LYS A 563 -4.78 -55.91 -23.54
CA LYS A 563 -4.31 -55.17 -24.71
C LYS A 563 -3.30 -54.09 -24.36
N VAL A 564 -2.31 -53.94 -25.24
CA VAL A 564 -1.39 -52.80 -25.23
C VAL A 564 -1.22 -52.24 -26.63
N GLU A 565 -1.30 -50.92 -26.77
CA GLU A 565 -1.08 -50.20 -28.02
C GLU A 565 -0.11 -49.03 -27.80
N LEU A 566 0.67 -48.71 -28.82
CA LEU A 566 1.54 -47.55 -28.81
C LEU A 566 1.33 -46.77 -30.11
N TYR A 567 1.10 -45.47 -29.98
CA TYR A 567 0.92 -44.56 -31.11
C TYR A 567 1.99 -43.47 -31.08
N GLY A 568 2.63 -43.21 -32.21
CA GLY A 568 3.48 -42.05 -32.41
C GLY A 568 2.67 -40.88 -32.96
N ARG A 569 2.80 -39.70 -32.35
CA ARG A 569 2.15 -38.46 -32.80
C ARG A 569 3.04 -37.73 -33.80
N LEU A 570 2.50 -37.41 -34.97
CA LEU A 570 3.17 -36.58 -35.98
C LEU A 570 3.02 -35.10 -35.66
N SER A 571 3.85 -34.25 -36.28
CA SER A 571 3.81 -32.79 -36.11
C SER A 571 2.47 -32.14 -36.47
N ASN A 572 1.65 -32.80 -37.30
CA ASN A 572 0.29 -32.38 -37.67
C ASN A 572 -0.79 -32.89 -36.68
N GLY A 573 -0.40 -33.53 -35.58
CA GLY A 573 -1.28 -34.09 -34.56
C GLY A 573 -1.84 -35.48 -34.88
N SER A 574 -1.59 -36.06 -36.06
CA SER A 574 -2.09 -37.39 -36.42
C SER A 574 -1.35 -38.48 -35.64
N LEU A 575 -2.08 -39.50 -35.18
CA LEU A 575 -1.53 -40.68 -34.51
C LEU A 575 -1.23 -41.80 -35.51
N VAL A 576 -0.06 -42.42 -35.38
CA VAL A 576 0.38 -43.56 -36.19
C VAL A 576 0.63 -44.74 -35.26
N PRO A 577 -0.04 -45.89 -35.44
CA PRO A 577 0.17 -47.06 -34.59
C PRO A 577 1.57 -47.66 -34.84
N LEU A 578 2.21 -48.10 -33.76
CA LEU A 578 3.43 -48.89 -33.81
C LEU A 578 3.07 -50.37 -33.58
N ASP A 579 3.57 -51.25 -34.45
CA ASP A 579 3.25 -52.68 -34.37
C ASP A 579 3.90 -53.31 -33.13
N LEU A 580 3.08 -53.92 -32.26
CA LEU A 580 3.59 -54.78 -31.20
C LEU A 580 4.38 -55.96 -31.81
N LYS A 581 5.63 -56.12 -31.39
CA LYS A 581 6.55 -57.17 -31.83
C LYS A 581 6.56 -58.34 -30.86
N THR A 582 6.78 -58.07 -29.58
CA THR A 582 6.82 -59.09 -28.51
C THR A 582 6.42 -58.49 -27.17
N ALA A 583 5.88 -59.31 -26.27
CA ALA A 583 5.77 -59.02 -24.85
C ALA A 583 6.39 -60.21 -24.07
N PHE A 584 7.31 -59.93 -23.15
CA PHE A 584 8.08 -60.96 -22.45
C PHE A 584 7.91 -60.83 -20.95
N HIS A 585 7.37 -61.88 -20.33
CA HIS A 585 7.26 -61.98 -18.87
C HIS A 585 8.59 -62.43 -18.24
N SER A 586 9.01 -61.76 -17.17
CA SER A 586 10.30 -61.97 -16.51
C SER A 586 10.50 -63.36 -15.88
N SER A 587 9.42 -64.08 -15.54
CA SER A 587 9.47 -65.35 -14.78
C SER A 587 9.27 -66.64 -15.57
N LEU A 588 8.73 -66.60 -16.80
CA LEU A 588 8.42 -67.84 -17.55
C LEU A 588 8.84 -67.87 -19.02
N GLY A 589 9.32 -66.77 -19.61
CA GLY A 589 9.72 -66.72 -21.03
C GLY A 589 8.54 -66.89 -22.02
N ASN A 590 8.54 -66.09 -23.10
CA ASN A 590 7.48 -65.93 -24.11
C ASN A 590 6.03 -65.87 -23.57
N VAL A 591 5.45 -64.67 -23.51
CA VAL A 591 3.99 -64.55 -23.66
C VAL A 591 3.70 -64.90 -25.12
N LEU A 592 2.89 -65.95 -25.36
CA LEU A 592 2.54 -66.43 -26.70
C LEU A 592 1.92 -65.29 -27.55
N PRO A 593 1.95 -65.39 -28.90
CA PRO A 593 1.65 -64.29 -29.81
C PRO A 593 0.15 -63.92 -29.93
N GLU A 594 -0.51 -63.66 -28.81
CA GLU A 594 -1.95 -63.36 -28.72
C GLU A 594 -2.29 -61.93 -28.24
N LEU A 595 -1.33 -61.10 -27.83
CA LEU A 595 -1.56 -59.66 -27.54
C LEU A 595 -1.87 -58.80 -28.80
N LYS A 596 -2.23 -59.42 -29.94
CA LYS A 596 -2.48 -58.72 -31.21
C LYS A 596 -3.95 -58.57 -31.57
N PHE A 597 -4.86 -59.25 -30.90
CA PHE A 597 -6.29 -59.15 -31.16
C PHE A 597 -7.02 -59.09 -29.83
N SER A 598 -7.86 -58.07 -29.65
CA SER A 598 -8.91 -58.11 -28.63
C SER A 598 -9.83 -59.26 -29.01
N ASP A 599 -9.81 -60.31 -28.19
CA ASP A 599 -10.90 -61.27 -28.17
C ASP A 599 -11.48 -61.30 -26.75
N ASP A 600 -12.79 -61.03 -26.66
CA ASP A 600 -13.56 -61.15 -25.42
C ASP A 600 -13.69 -62.63 -24.95
N ASN A 601 -12.82 -63.52 -25.47
CA ASN A 601 -12.70 -64.90 -25.07
C ASN A 601 -11.65 -64.99 -23.99
N ARG A 602 -12.11 -65.27 -22.76
CA ARG A 602 -11.27 -65.66 -21.63
C ARG A 602 -10.19 -66.64 -22.08
N VAL A 603 -8.96 -66.17 -22.12
CA VAL A 603 -7.82 -67.05 -22.22
C VAL A 603 -7.61 -67.64 -20.83
N ASP A 604 -8.27 -68.77 -20.54
CA ASP A 604 -7.97 -69.63 -19.36
C ASP A 604 -6.54 -70.23 -19.43
N VAL A 605 -5.65 -69.68 -20.26
CA VAL A 605 -4.21 -69.96 -20.23
C VAL A 605 -3.55 -68.94 -19.30
N LEU A 606 -3.84 -69.12 -18.01
CA LEU A 606 -2.93 -68.89 -16.87
C LEU A 606 -1.78 -67.89 -17.13
N GLY A 607 -2.11 -66.61 -17.30
CA GLY A 607 -1.18 -65.52 -17.03
C GLY A 607 -0.92 -65.47 -15.53
N ALA A 608 0.34 -65.74 -15.13
CA ALA A 608 0.85 -65.75 -13.77
C ALA A 608 0.12 -66.69 -12.76
N ILE A 609 0.49 -67.98 -12.73
CA ILE A 609 0.23 -68.80 -11.52
C ILE A 609 1.20 -68.35 -10.41
N HIS A 610 0.60 -67.75 -9.37
CA HIS A 610 0.81 -68.04 -7.96
C HIS A 610 2.25 -68.32 -7.51
N ASN A 611 2.94 -67.30 -6.96
CA ASN A 611 3.95 -67.52 -5.93
C ASN A 611 4.12 -66.25 -5.08
N ASN A 612 3.96 -66.39 -3.76
CA ASN A 612 4.33 -65.37 -2.77
C ASN A 612 5.81 -64.96 -2.92
N GLY A 613 6.12 -63.93 -3.75
CA GLY A 613 7.49 -63.60 -4.18
C GLY A 613 7.65 -62.24 -4.89
N THR A 614 8.88 -61.96 -5.35
CA THR A 614 9.43 -60.70 -5.93
C THR A 614 8.64 -60.11 -7.12
N SER A 615 8.68 -58.78 -7.29
CA SER A 615 8.09 -58.07 -8.45
C SER A 615 8.45 -58.71 -9.78
N GLU A 616 7.43 -58.93 -10.60
CA GLU A 616 7.55 -59.42 -11.98
C GLU A 616 7.33 -58.27 -12.96
N PHE A 617 7.83 -58.40 -14.19
CA PHE A 617 7.66 -57.37 -15.22
C PHE A 617 7.42 -57.97 -16.60
N ILE A 618 6.74 -57.18 -17.44
CA ILE A 618 6.49 -57.47 -18.85
C ILE A 618 7.30 -56.48 -19.68
N ASP A 619 8.31 -56.97 -20.42
CA ASP A 619 9.03 -56.19 -21.41
C ASP A 619 8.30 -56.21 -22.74
N ILE A 620 7.91 -55.04 -23.24
CA ILE A 620 7.13 -54.85 -24.44
C ILE A 620 8.01 -54.23 -25.52
N GLU A 621 8.08 -54.87 -26.69
CA GLU A 621 8.83 -54.39 -27.85
C GLU A 621 7.85 -53.95 -28.94
N PHE A 622 7.92 -52.70 -29.37
CA PHE A 622 7.17 -52.17 -30.52
C PHE A 622 8.11 -51.88 -31.70
N LYS A 623 7.67 -52.16 -32.92
CA LYS A 623 8.43 -51.87 -34.15
C LYS A 623 8.32 -50.40 -34.53
N SER A 624 9.45 -49.85 -34.95
CA SER A 624 9.53 -48.52 -35.56
C SER A 624 9.06 -48.54 -37.01
N PRO A 625 8.11 -47.67 -37.41
CA PRO A 625 7.82 -47.43 -38.82
C PRO A 625 9.01 -46.71 -39.50
N PRO A 626 9.31 -47.02 -40.77
CA PRO A 626 10.48 -46.46 -41.44
C PRO A 626 10.36 -44.94 -41.67
N ASN A 627 11.41 -44.20 -41.30
CA ASN A 627 11.62 -42.77 -41.63
C ASN A 627 10.55 -41.79 -41.11
N GLN A 628 9.97 -42.03 -39.94
CA GLN A 628 9.03 -41.10 -39.29
C GLN A 628 9.65 -40.39 -38.08
N ILE A 629 9.38 -39.10 -37.94
CA ILE A 629 9.75 -38.29 -36.78
C ILE A 629 8.47 -38.01 -36.00
N PHE A 630 8.45 -38.39 -34.73
CA PHE A 630 7.31 -38.19 -33.83
C PHE A 630 7.57 -37.02 -32.89
N SER A 631 6.53 -36.27 -32.57
CA SER A 631 6.54 -35.17 -31.60
C SER A 631 6.02 -35.58 -30.22
N GLY A 632 5.64 -36.86 -30.04
CA GLY A 632 5.13 -37.42 -28.80
C GLY A 632 4.61 -38.84 -29.02
N PHE A 633 4.27 -39.54 -27.94
CA PHE A 633 3.78 -40.92 -27.97
C PHE A 633 2.61 -41.12 -27.02
N THR A 634 1.63 -41.90 -27.43
CA THR A 634 0.46 -42.26 -26.63
C THR A 634 0.47 -43.78 -26.45
N PHE A 635 0.56 -44.24 -25.21
CA PHE A 635 0.41 -45.64 -24.83
C PHE A 635 -1.01 -45.89 -24.34
N ILE A 636 -1.61 -47.00 -24.76
CA ILE A 636 -2.92 -47.43 -24.32
C ILE A 636 -2.77 -48.83 -23.74
N ILE A 637 -3.33 -49.03 -22.55
CA ILE A 637 -3.44 -50.34 -21.91
C ILE A 637 -4.92 -50.62 -21.65
N GLU A 638 -5.32 -51.87 -21.85
CA GLU A 638 -6.64 -52.39 -21.50
C GLU A 638 -6.44 -53.60 -20.59
N GLY A 639 -7.18 -53.64 -19.50
CA GLY A 639 -7.12 -54.71 -18.53
C GLY A 639 -7.78 -54.34 -17.21
N TYR A 640 -7.64 -55.18 -16.20
CA TYR A 640 -8.12 -54.86 -14.86
C TYR A 640 -7.18 -55.35 -13.75
N ASN A 641 -7.35 -54.77 -12.55
CA ASN A 641 -6.74 -55.24 -11.32
C ASN A 641 -7.78 -55.30 -10.19
N TYR A 642 -7.92 -56.46 -9.54
CA TYR A 642 -8.92 -56.69 -8.49
C TYR A 642 -8.64 -55.96 -7.17
N ILE A 643 -7.39 -55.56 -6.90
CA ILE A 643 -6.96 -55.12 -5.57
C ILE A 643 -6.80 -53.61 -5.51
N ILE A 644 -7.49 -52.99 -4.54
CA ILE A 644 -7.14 -51.68 -3.97
C ILE A 644 -6.38 -51.99 -2.69
N LYS A 645 -5.22 -51.36 -2.49
CA LYS A 645 -4.66 -51.21 -1.16
C LYS A 645 -4.81 -49.78 -0.71
#